data_AF-A0A3C2D3P3-F1
#
_entry.id   AF-A0A3C2D3P3-F1
#
_cell.length_a   1.000
_cell.length_b   1.000
_cell.length_c   1.000
_cell.angle_alpha   90.00
_cell.angle_beta   90.00
_cell.angle_gamma   90.00
#
_symmetry.space_group_name_H-M   'P 1'
#
loop_
_entity.id
_entity.type
_entity.pdbx_description
1 polymer ?
#
loop_
_entity_poly.entity_id
_entity_poly.type
_entity_poly.pdbx_seq_one_letter_code
_entity_poly.pdbx_strand_id
1 'polypeptide(L)'
;MNMRTIYFIVIGVFFTHISFAQITSDQVIANSNSYINHSWTASTSNIWNKSCGGKNIKTPFWVKVGKNNLFPYCWGGNSNLPDFDSYLLNGKSAGDSNTETAYGAEPGCSVGVDCSGFVSRCYGLSTHYATVDLNTNSLFGHHNSMNKLRIGDFVNKPGKHTRLVTKINNNGTIDVIEAGSGIENVGGQGLWRVFTWNYSTDALSANGYNPQYYTKMTSSTTSPPGSFSLTLTPECDGTTSQIRLNWTESANATSYEIYRDGSLYFPTDGTKLTGTQFINKGSKVIAGTSYSYYIKAINSAGSTNSSTKSATAPNCSSTGFASVSQGVSINPTSVISGSDFTTTFTLKETKGSSITFESIVCAITTTNNVLVRDMVIKGPITISANGTYNYSSTLAWRSSDAIGNYRAWARGKVAGGDWFDFTTAGGTNPYSFQVVSGANSPGSFNLTLTPECYNGTTSQIRLNWTESANATSYEIYRDGTLYYPTDGTKFTGTQFENRGSKVIAGTSYSYYIKAINSAGSTNSSTKSATAPDCSSTPTCTTPGIPVSATGTATGQTTANLSWSAGSPAGSSAVTYYWVVGTSSSVAYGSGIAQGTTTGTSASATGLSSGTTYYLRVYAKTNCDGTSSGYKTSSAFTTSASCTTPGTPVSVSGTATGQTTANLSWSSGSPAGSSTVTYYWVVG
;
A
#
# COMPACT_ATOMS: atom_id res chain seq x y z
N MET A 1 -7.71 -3.21 71.89
CA MET A 1 -8.33 -2.05 72.56
C MET A 1 -8.67 -1.04 71.48
N ASN A 2 -9.95 -1.01 71.07
CA ASN A 2 -10.50 -0.09 70.07
C ASN A 2 -10.75 1.27 70.72
N MET A 3 -10.43 2.38 70.04
CA MET A 3 -11.09 3.65 70.33
C MET A 3 -11.48 4.35 69.04
N ARG A 4 -12.81 4.46 68.88
CA ARG A 4 -13.51 5.35 67.96
C ARG A 4 -13.53 6.75 68.57
N THR A 5 -13.15 7.75 67.78
CA THR A 5 -13.34 9.17 68.13
C THR A 5 -14.75 9.60 67.72
N ILE A 6 -15.50 10.10 68.70
CA ILE A 6 -16.85 10.65 68.57
C ILE A 6 -16.74 12.14 68.24
N TYR A 7 -17.48 12.58 67.23
CA TYR A 7 -17.68 13.99 66.88
C TYR A 7 -18.71 14.64 67.82
N PHE A 8 -18.36 15.78 68.41
CA PHE A 8 -19.32 16.70 69.03
C PHE A 8 -19.58 17.90 68.13
N ILE A 9 -20.86 18.15 67.89
CA ILE A 9 -21.45 19.24 67.11
C ILE A 9 -21.38 20.53 67.92
N VAL A 10 -20.89 21.62 67.32
CA VAL A 10 -21.24 22.99 67.71
C VAL A 10 -21.93 23.66 66.54
N ILE A 11 -23.18 24.05 66.79
CA ILE A 11 -24.06 24.78 65.88
C ILE A 11 -23.49 26.20 65.71
N GLY A 12 -22.90 26.46 64.55
CA GLY A 12 -22.66 27.81 64.03
C GLY A 12 -23.69 28.08 62.94
N VAL A 13 -24.47 29.15 63.10
CA VAL A 13 -25.44 29.64 62.10
C VAL A 13 -24.67 30.04 60.84
N PHE A 14 -24.59 29.14 59.87
CA PHE A 14 -24.09 29.47 58.54
C PHE A 14 -25.20 30.20 57.79
N PHE A 15 -25.07 31.53 57.68
CA PHE A 15 -25.63 32.22 56.52
C PHE A 15 -24.98 31.61 55.28
N THR A 16 -25.68 30.71 54.60
CA THR A 16 -25.29 30.28 53.26
C THR A 16 -25.45 31.48 52.34
N HIS A 17 -24.40 32.29 52.21
CA HIS A 17 -24.27 33.16 51.07
C HIS A 17 -24.22 32.24 49.85
N ILE A 18 -25.33 32.16 49.12
CA ILE A 18 -25.35 31.61 47.77
C ILE A 18 -24.36 32.47 46.99
N SER A 19 -23.15 31.95 46.82
CA SER A 19 -22.14 32.55 45.96
C SER A 19 -22.63 32.38 44.53
N PHE A 20 -23.23 33.43 43.99
CA PHE A 20 -23.48 33.49 42.55
C PHE A 20 -22.13 33.46 41.84
N ALA A 21 -21.98 32.55 40.86
CA ALA A 21 -20.76 32.42 40.10
C ALA A 21 -20.41 33.74 39.39
N GLN A 22 -19.14 34.14 39.49
CA GLN A 22 -18.61 35.21 38.64
C GLN A 22 -18.59 34.75 37.19
N ILE A 23 -18.88 35.68 36.27
CA ILE A 23 -18.86 35.41 34.83
C ILE A 23 -18.11 36.52 34.12
N THR A 24 -17.30 36.20 33.12
CA THR A 24 -16.61 37.21 32.32
C THR A 24 -17.52 37.72 31.20
N SER A 25 -17.26 38.94 30.70
CA SER A 25 -17.94 39.44 29.50
C SER A 25 -17.81 38.47 28.32
N ASP A 26 -16.65 37.84 28.14
CA ASP A 26 -16.43 36.84 27.07
C ASP A 26 -17.32 35.61 27.22
N GLN A 27 -17.51 35.10 28.44
CA GLN A 27 -18.42 34.00 28.72
C GLN A 27 -19.87 34.40 28.48
N VAL A 28 -20.26 35.63 28.82
CA VAL A 28 -21.60 36.17 28.50
C VAL A 28 -21.84 36.21 26.99
N ILE A 29 -20.84 36.65 26.22
CA ILE A 29 -20.89 36.67 24.75
C ILE A 29 -20.87 35.26 24.15
N ALA A 30 -20.12 34.32 24.74
CA ALA A 30 -20.13 32.93 24.31
C ALA A 30 -21.49 32.27 24.56
N ASN A 31 -22.09 32.52 25.73
CA ASN A 31 -23.42 32.03 26.08
C ASN A 31 -24.47 32.61 25.12
N SER A 32 -24.46 33.91 24.83
CA SER A 32 -25.42 34.54 23.92
C SER A 32 -25.29 34.02 22.48
N ASN A 33 -24.07 33.86 21.98
CA ASN A 33 -23.81 33.27 20.67
C ASN A 33 -24.24 31.80 20.59
N SER A 34 -24.23 31.07 21.70
CA SER A 34 -24.67 29.68 21.72
C SER A 34 -26.16 29.57 21.36
N TYR A 35 -27.01 30.53 21.73
CA TYR A 35 -28.42 30.56 21.30
C TYR A 35 -28.59 30.91 19.82
N ILE A 36 -27.80 31.85 19.29
CA ILE A 36 -27.84 32.20 17.86
C ILE A 36 -27.43 31.00 16.98
N ASN A 37 -26.45 30.23 17.44
CA ASN A 37 -25.88 29.12 16.67
C ASN A 37 -26.48 27.75 17.03
N HIS A 38 -27.44 27.70 17.97
CA HIS A 38 -28.02 26.45 18.42
C HIS A 38 -28.83 25.79 17.29
N SER A 39 -28.51 24.54 16.99
CA SER A 39 -29.20 23.75 15.98
C SER A 39 -29.98 22.63 16.65
N TRP A 40 -31.25 22.51 16.31
CA TRP A 40 -32.19 21.62 16.99
C TRP A 40 -33.18 21.03 15.98
N THR A 41 -33.88 19.96 16.37
CA THR A 41 -34.83 19.25 15.50
C THR A 41 -36.24 19.32 16.06
N ALA A 42 -37.19 19.77 15.25
CA ALA A 42 -38.61 19.75 15.59
C ALA A 42 -39.30 18.52 14.99
N SER A 43 -40.23 17.94 15.74
CA SER A 43 -41.23 17.01 15.22
C SER A 43 -42.57 17.72 15.04
N THR A 44 -43.55 17.06 14.44
CA THR A 44 -44.93 17.54 14.38
C THR A 44 -45.51 17.80 15.77
N SER A 45 -45.08 17.03 16.78
CA SER A 45 -45.51 17.21 18.17
C SER A 45 -45.05 18.53 18.79
N ASN A 46 -44.08 19.24 18.19
CA ASN A 46 -43.55 20.51 18.69
C ASN A 46 -44.20 21.75 18.05
N ILE A 47 -45.07 21.58 17.06
CA ILE A 47 -45.69 22.68 16.30
C ILE A 47 -47.17 22.77 16.70
N TRP A 48 -47.50 23.83 17.45
CA TRP A 48 -48.77 23.99 18.13
C TRP A 48 -49.53 25.23 17.66
N ASN A 49 -50.85 25.11 17.67
CA ASN A 49 -51.79 26.23 17.71
C ASN A 49 -52.95 25.82 18.62
N LYS A 50 -52.75 25.93 19.94
CA LYS A 50 -53.72 25.47 20.96
C LYS A 50 -53.54 26.16 22.30
N SER A 51 -54.56 26.13 23.14
CA SER A 51 -54.50 26.64 24.52
C SER A 51 -53.74 25.68 25.43
N CYS A 52 -52.89 26.23 26.30
CA CYS A 52 -52.15 25.50 27.31
C CYS A 52 -51.61 26.42 28.42
N GLY A 53 -51.66 25.95 29.68
CA GLY A 53 -51.14 26.73 30.82
C GLY A 53 -51.83 28.08 31.03
N GLY A 54 -53.09 28.20 30.60
CA GLY A 54 -53.86 29.46 30.64
C GLY A 54 -53.52 30.46 29.52
N LYS A 55 -52.68 30.08 28.55
CA LYS A 55 -52.28 30.91 27.40
C LYS A 55 -52.60 30.22 26.08
N ASN A 56 -52.76 30.98 25.02
CA ASN A 56 -52.91 30.43 23.67
C ASN A 56 -51.53 30.33 23.02
N ILE A 57 -51.02 29.12 22.88
CA ILE A 57 -49.68 28.88 22.33
C ILE A 57 -49.76 28.75 20.82
N LYS A 58 -48.99 29.59 20.13
CA LYS A 58 -48.81 29.53 18.69
C LYS A 58 -47.34 29.41 18.35
N THR A 59 -46.89 28.27 17.85
CA THR A 59 -45.50 28.10 17.45
C THR A 59 -45.12 29.09 16.34
N PRO A 60 -43.94 29.72 16.39
CA PRO A 60 -43.50 30.66 15.36
C PRO A 60 -43.54 30.04 13.96
N PHE A 61 -44.01 30.82 12.98
CA PHE A 61 -44.27 30.35 11.61
C PHE A 61 -43.04 29.77 10.88
N TRP A 62 -41.83 30.17 11.31
CA TRP A 62 -40.58 29.72 10.72
C TRP A 62 -40.11 28.35 11.24
N VAL A 63 -40.70 27.85 12.34
CA VAL A 63 -40.41 26.52 12.87
C VAL A 63 -41.00 25.48 11.93
N LYS A 64 -40.14 24.56 11.46
CA LYS A 64 -40.55 23.47 10.55
C LYS A 64 -40.13 22.13 11.13
N VAL A 65 -40.86 21.07 10.79
CA VAL A 65 -40.44 19.69 11.09
C VAL A 65 -39.06 19.43 10.47
N GLY A 66 -38.17 18.82 11.24
CA GLY A 66 -36.77 18.63 10.87
C GLY A 66 -35.85 19.67 11.52
N LYS A 67 -34.68 19.90 10.91
CA LYS A 67 -33.61 20.73 11.46
C LYS A 67 -33.96 22.23 11.39
N ASN A 68 -33.81 22.92 12.51
CA ASN A 68 -33.96 24.37 12.66
C ASN A 68 -32.68 24.96 13.26
N ASN A 69 -32.32 26.19 12.86
CA ASN A 69 -31.10 26.88 13.29
C ASN A 69 -31.40 28.27 13.88
N LEU A 70 -32.65 28.49 14.30
CA LEU A 70 -33.09 29.74 14.91
C LEU A 70 -33.69 29.37 16.27
N PHE A 71 -33.27 30.04 17.34
CA PHE A 71 -33.76 29.71 18.67
C PHE A 71 -35.08 30.44 18.98
N PRO A 72 -36.15 29.72 19.38
CA PRO A 72 -37.47 30.31 19.45
C PRO A 72 -37.68 31.21 20.66
N TYR A 73 -38.46 32.27 20.44
CA TYR A 73 -38.98 33.10 21.51
C TYR A 73 -40.14 32.38 22.22
N CYS A 74 -40.20 32.46 23.55
CA CYS A 74 -41.32 31.96 24.35
C CYS A 74 -41.61 32.93 25.49
N TRP A 75 -42.84 33.43 25.61
CA TRP A 75 -43.23 34.37 26.66
C TRP A 75 -43.12 33.77 28.07
N GLY A 76 -42.32 34.41 28.94
CA GLY A 76 -42.00 33.89 30.27
C GLY A 76 -40.96 32.76 30.23
N GLY A 77 -40.44 32.42 29.05
CA GLY A 77 -39.53 31.31 28.85
C GLY A 77 -38.15 31.59 29.39
N ASN A 78 -37.56 30.59 30.04
CA ASN A 78 -36.21 30.65 30.56
C ASN A 78 -35.44 29.36 30.25
N SER A 79 -35.64 28.74 29.09
CA SER A 79 -34.96 27.48 28.77
C SER A 79 -33.44 27.69 28.60
N ASN A 80 -32.61 26.84 29.23
CA ASN A 80 -31.23 26.67 28.77
C ASN A 80 -31.21 25.70 27.56
N LEU A 81 -30.11 25.65 26.81
CA LEU A 81 -30.05 24.86 25.57
C LEU A 81 -30.30 23.35 25.80
N PRO A 82 -29.65 22.67 26.78
CA PRO A 82 -29.95 21.26 27.06
C PRO A 82 -31.40 20.99 27.46
N ASP A 83 -31.98 21.84 28.32
CA ASP A 83 -33.36 21.69 28.77
C ASP A 83 -34.33 21.92 27.61
N PHE A 84 -34.06 22.92 26.77
CA PHE A 84 -34.84 23.18 25.57
C PHE A 84 -34.92 21.94 24.67
N ASP A 85 -33.77 21.35 24.34
CA ASP A 85 -33.72 20.14 23.49
C ASP A 85 -34.46 18.97 24.15
N SER A 86 -34.26 18.76 25.46
CA SER A 86 -34.95 17.72 26.23
C SER A 86 -36.47 17.93 26.25
N TYR A 87 -36.92 19.15 26.40
CA TYR A 87 -38.34 19.48 26.40
C TYR A 87 -39.00 19.30 25.05
N LEU A 88 -38.29 19.56 23.94
CA LEU A 88 -38.79 19.24 22.61
C LEU A 88 -38.97 17.74 22.41
N LEU A 89 -38.06 16.91 22.91
CA LEU A 89 -38.24 15.45 22.88
C LEU A 89 -39.48 15.00 23.67
N ASN A 90 -39.85 15.74 24.71
CA ASN A 90 -41.07 15.53 25.48
C ASN A 90 -42.32 16.17 24.86
N GLY A 91 -42.25 16.59 23.59
CA GLY A 91 -43.40 17.09 22.82
C GLY A 91 -43.86 18.49 23.19
N LYS A 92 -43.06 19.29 23.92
CA LYS A 92 -43.39 20.70 24.19
C LYS A 92 -43.32 21.52 22.91
N SER A 93 -44.09 22.61 22.86
CA SER A 93 -44.07 23.54 21.73
C SER A 93 -42.73 24.27 21.62
N ALA A 94 -42.21 24.43 20.40
CA ALA A 94 -40.97 25.16 20.14
C ALA A 94 -41.22 26.67 20.03
N GLY A 95 -41.48 27.33 21.16
CA GLY A 95 -41.75 28.75 21.25
C GLY A 95 -43.23 29.13 21.22
N ASP A 96 -43.46 30.42 21.38
CA ASP A 96 -44.78 31.03 21.36
C ASP A 96 -44.71 32.42 20.75
N SER A 97 -45.40 32.60 19.62
CA SER A 97 -45.52 33.85 18.87
C SER A 97 -46.89 34.52 19.05
N ASN A 98 -47.69 34.11 20.03
CA ASN A 98 -48.98 34.75 20.27
C ASN A 98 -48.82 36.05 21.08
N THR A 99 -49.44 37.13 20.62
CA THR A 99 -49.45 38.45 21.28
C THR A 99 -50.67 38.67 22.19
N GLU A 100 -51.73 37.89 22.04
CA GLU A 100 -53.06 38.22 22.62
C GLU A 100 -53.24 37.82 24.09
N THR A 101 -52.43 36.87 24.60
CA THR A 101 -52.56 36.32 25.97
C THR A 101 -51.25 36.45 26.78
N ALA A 102 -50.35 37.32 26.33
CA ALA A 102 -48.92 37.22 26.59
C ALA A 102 -48.42 38.12 27.74
N TYR A 103 -48.81 37.82 28.99
CA TYR A 103 -48.17 38.38 30.17
C TYR A 103 -48.09 37.32 31.29
N GLY A 104 -46.91 37.13 31.90
CA GLY A 104 -46.70 36.20 33.02
C GLY A 104 -45.81 34.99 32.73
N ALA A 105 -45.68 34.08 33.69
CA ALA A 105 -44.74 32.94 33.72
C ALA A 105 -44.87 31.97 32.51
N GLU A 106 -43.82 31.18 32.26
CA GLU A 106 -43.78 30.16 31.21
C GLU A 106 -45.02 29.24 31.28
N PRO A 107 -45.73 28.97 30.16
CA PRO A 107 -46.95 28.15 30.15
C PRO A 107 -46.70 26.67 30.47
N GLY A 108 -45.44 26.26 30.72
CA GLY A 108 -45.02 24.90 31.08
C GLY A 108 -45.00 23.91 29.91
N CYS A 109 -45.64 24.26 28.79
CA CYS A 109 -45.82 23.41 27.62
C CYS A 109 -45.31 24.03 26.31
N SER A 110 -44.77 25.24 26.38
CA SER A 110 -43.96 25.84 25.32
C SER A 110 -42.60 26.20 25.89
N VAL A 111 -41.54 26.02 25.10
CA VAL A 111 -40.15 26.19 25.53
C VAL A 111 -39.40 27.11 24.60
N GLY A 112 -38.40 27.77 25.16
CA GLY A 112 -37.68 28.85 24.52
C GLY A 112 -37.29 29.89 25.56
N VAL A 113 -36.94 31.08 25.10
CA VAL A 113 -36.57 32.20 25.98
C VAL A 113 -37.40 33.44 25.66
N ASP A 114 -37.79 34.20 26.67
CA ASP A 114 -38.16 35.60 26.47
C ASP A 114 -36.93 36.52 26.54
N CYS A 115 -37.12 37.82 26.37
CA CYS A 115 -36.03 38.79 26.36
C CYS A 115 -35.19 38.75 27.65
N SER A 116 -35.86 38.61 28.79
CA SER A 116 -35.25 38.65 30.12
C SER A 116 -34.74 37.28 30.59
N GLY A 117 -35.37 36.19 30.15
CA GLY A 117 -34.88 34.82 30.29
C GLY A 117 -33.61 34.62 29.48
N PHE A 118 -33.56 35.14 28.25
CA PHE A 118 -32.35 35.12 27.44
C PHE A 118 -31.19 35.84 28.14
N VAL A 119 -31.39 37.08 28.62
CA VAL A 119 -30.35 37.82 29.35
C VAL A 119 -29.93 37.07 30.63
N SER A 120 -30.89 36.52 31.38
CA SER A 120 -30.61 35.70 32.58
C SER A 120 -29.72 34.50 32.25
N ARG A 121 -30.01 33.78 31.16
CA ARG A 121 -29.21 32.64 30.69
C ARG A 121 -27.85 33.05 30.16
N CYS A 122 -27.71 34.21 29.54
CA CYS A 122 -26.41 34.72 29.10
C CYS A 122 -25.47 34.97 30.31
N TYR A 123 -26.01 35.43 31.44
CA TYR A 123 -25.27 35.56 32.69
C TYR A 123 -25.07 34.23 33.46
N GLY A 124 -25.51 33.09 32.90
CA GLY A 124 -25.39 31.79 33.56
C GLY A 124 -26.31 31.62 34.77
N LEU A 125 -27.35 32.45 34.89
CA LEU A 125 -28.27 32.40 36.03
C LEU A 125 -29.23 31.22 35.88
N SER A 126 -29.41 30.48 36.98
CA SER A 126 -30.41 29.41 37.06
C SER A 126 -31.84 29.96 37.11
N THR A 127 -32.01 31.14 37.70
CA THR A 127 -33.29 31.84 37.94
C THR A 127 -33.62 32.79 36.80
N HIS A 128 -34.90 32.85 36.43
CA HIS A 128 -35.44 33.85 35.50
C HIS A 128 -35.66 35.16 36.24
N TYR A 129 -35.03 36.24 35.79
CA TYR A 129 -35.29 37.59 36.28
C TYR A 129 -36.08 38.34 35.22
N ALA A 130 -37.32 38.75 35.52
CA ALA A 130 -38.12 39.52 34.58
C ALA A 130 -37.50 40.91 34.36
N THR A 131 -37.90 41.62 33.30
CA THR A 131 -37.37 42.97 33.00
C THR A 131 -37.52 43.97 34.15
N VAL A 132 -38.54 43.80 35.00
CA VAL A 132 -38.69 44.58 36.25
C VAL A 132 -37.68 44.17 37.32
N ASP A 133 -37.39 42.88 37.46
CA ASP A 133 -36.43 42.36 38.44
C ASP A 133 -34.99 42.72 38.05
N LEU A 134 -34.68 42.70 36.74
CA LEU A 134 -33.41 43.19 36.21
C LEU A 134 -33.14 44.65 36.60
N ASN A 135 -34.20 45.43 36.85
CA ASN A 135 -34.09 46.84 37.24
C ASN A 135 -33.98 47.04 38.76
N THR A 136 -34.58 46.16 39.57
CA THR A 136 -34.73 46.36 41.02
C THR A 136 -33.85 45.44 41.86
N ASN A 137 -33.41 44.30 41.34
CA ASN A 137 -32.60 43.34 42.08
C ASN A 137 -31.14 43.80 42.18
N SER A 138 -30.55 43.68 43.37
CA SER A 138 -29.16 44.09 43.65
C SER A 138 -28.10 43.35 42.84
N LEU A 139 -28.45 42.25 42.17
CA LEU A 139 -27.56 41.56 41.24
C LEU A 139 -27.27 42.38 39.99
N PHE A 140 -28.09 43.38 39.66
CA PHE A 140 -27.95 44.20 38.46
C PHE A 140 -27.72 45.67 38.85
N GLY A 141 -26.60 46.21 38.39
CA GLY A 141 -26.22 47.60 38.59
C GLY A 141 -26.67 48.48 37.43
N HIS A 142 -26.68 49.79 37.66
CA HIS A 142 -27.07 50.79 36.67
C HIS A 142 -25.88 51.65 36.29
N HIS A 143 -25.77 51.96 35.00
CA HIS A 143 -24.88 53.02 34.54
C HIS A 143 -25.65 54.34 34.47
N ASN A 144 -24.96 55.44 34.75
CA ASN A 144 -25.58 56.78 34.68
C ASN A 144 -25.79 57.29 33.23
N SER A 145 -25.23 56.60 32.22
CA SER A 145 -25.36 56.98 30.81
C SER A 145 -24.99 55.81 29.88
N MET A 146 -25.54 55.82 28.66
CA MET A 146 -25.27 54.82 27.62
C MET A 146 -23.80 54.76 27.22
N ASN A 147 -23.04 55.86 27.36
CA ASN A 147 -21.62 55.89 27.04
C ASN A 147 -20.72 55.08 28.00
N LYS A 148 -21.29 54.56 29.10
CA LYS A 148 -20.60 53.69 30.06
C LYS A 148 -20.86 52.21 29.84
N LEU A 149 -21.71 51.87 28.86
CA LEU A 149 -21.93 50.48 28.45
C LEU A 149 -20.59 49.81 28.13
N ARG A 150 -20.51 48.53 28.42
CA ARG A 150 -19.41 47.61 28.13
C ARG A 150 -19.96 46.40 27.39
N ILE A 151 -19.10 45.66 26.71
CA ILE A 151 -19.48 44.38 26.13
C ILE A 151 -19.93 43.44 27.26
N GLY A 152 -21.07 42.78 27.08
CA GLY A 152 -21.69 41.94 28.10
C GLY A 152 -22.66 42.69 29.03
N ASP A 153 -22.75 44.02 28.96
CA ASP A 153 -23.83 44.78 29.61
C ASP A 153 -25.16 44.56 28.88
N PHE A 154 -26.24 45.14 29.39
CA PHE A 154 -27.55 45.09 28.76
C PHE A 154 -28.28 46.43 28.87
N VAL A 155 -29.22 46.66 27.96
CA VAL A 155 -30.13 47.81 28.02
C VAL A 155 -31.52 47.32 28.34
N ASN A 156 -32.14 47.88 29.38
CA ASN A 156 -33.39 47.39 29.92
C ASN A 156 -34.45 48.49 29.94
N LYS A 157 -35.63 48.19 29.42
CA LYS A 157 -36.85 48.98 29.58
C LYS A 157 -37.78 48.20 30.52
N PRO A 158 -37.81 48.54 31.81
CA PRO A 158 -38.51 47.74 32.82
C PRO A 158 -39.99 47.52 32.48
N GLY A 159 -40.45 46.28 32.61
CA GLY A 159 -41.82 45.87 32.27
C GLY A 159 -42.10 45.78 30.77
N LYS A 160 -41.10 45.96 29.90
CA LYS A 160 -41.26 45.90 28.44
C LYS A 160 -40.26 44.96 27.79
N HIS A 161 -38.97 45.29 27.78
CA HIS A 161 -37.99 44.56 26.98
C HIS A 161 -36.55 44.80 27.42
N THR A 162 -35.66 43.85 27.17
CA THR A 162 -34.23 43.96 27.48
C THR A 162 -33.37 43.37 26.35
N ARG A 163 -32.16 43.91 26.16
CA ARG A 163 -31.24 43.53 25.08
C ARG A 163 -29.81 43.43 25.58
N LEU A 164 -29.12 42.35 25.23
CA LEU A 164 -27.72 42.13 25.62
C LEU A 164 -26.78 42.82 24.64
N VAL A 165 -25.85 43.63 25.15
CA VAL A 165 -24.83 44.34 24.35
C VAL A 165 -23.68 43.41 24.01
N THR A 166 -23.44 43.19 22.72
CA THR A 166 -22.37 42.33 22.22
C THR A 166 -21.23 43.09 21.57
N LYS A 167 -21.45 44.34 21.14
CA LYS A 167 -20.41 45.22 20.61
C LYS A 167 -20.76 46.69 20.85
N ILE A 168 -19.74 47.51 21.04
CA ILE A 168 -19.84 48.96 21.08
C ILE A 168 -19.12 49.51 19.86
N ASN A 169 -19.82 50.27 19.03
CA ASN A 169 -19.28 50.83 17.81
C ASN A 169 -18.89 52.31 18.01
N ASN A 170 -17.81 52.73 17.36
CA ASN A 170 -17.29 54.10 17.47
C ASN A 170 -18.23 55.19 16.91
N ASN A 171 -19.31 54.80 16.23
CA ASN A 171 -20.30 55.70 15.63
C ASN A 171 -21.52 55.96 16.55
N GLY A 172 -21.46 55.59 17.83
CA GLY A 172 -22.58 55.77 18.76
C GLY A 172 -23.69 54.73 18.61
N THR A 173 -23.39 53.58 17.99
CA THR A 173 -24.30 52.44 17.93
C THR A 173 -23.77 51.26 18.73
N ILE A 174 -24.66 50.34 19.09
CA ILE A 174 -24.33 49.07 19.73
C ILE A 174 -24.90 47.91 18.92
N ASP A 175 -24.14 46.81 18.85
CA ASP A 175 -24.69 45.55 18.37
C ASP A 175 -25.22 44.78 19.59
N VAL A 176 -26.40 44.20 19.43
CA VAL A 176 -27.07 43.43 20.47
C VAL A 176 -27.44 42.05 19.97
N ILE A 177 -27.54 41.12 20.91
CA ILE A 177 -28.34 39.91 20.74
C ILE A 177 -29.55 40.03 21.68
N GLU A 178 -30.73 39.74 21.16
CA GLU A 178 -31.97 39.80 21.92
C GLU A 178 -32.93 38.67 21.53
N ALA A 179 -33.78 38.27 22.47
CA ALA A 179 -34.92 37.42 22.20
C ALA A 179 -36.17 38.29 22.14
N GLY A 180 -36.89 38.30 21.03
CA GLY A 180 -38.07 39.16 20.92
C GLY A 180 -38.97 38.86 19.72
N SER A 181 -40.08 39.61 19.66
CA SER A 181 -40.97 39.58 18.52
C SER A 181 -40.34 40.23 17.29
N GLY A 182 -39.41 41.18 17.41
CA GLY A 182 -38.78 41.86 16.28
C GLY A 182 -39.74 42.66 15.38
N ILE A 183 -41.02 42.80 15.76
CA ILE A 183 -42.05 43.47 14.94
C ILE A 183 -41.66 44.93 14.65
N GLU A 184 -41.08 45.61 15.63
CA GLU A 184 -40.58 47.00 15.49
C GLU A 184 -39.50 47.14 14.42
N ASN A 185 -38.79 46.05 14.10
CA ASN A 185 -37.65 46.03 13.20
C ASN A 185 -38.00 45.52 11.79
N VAL A 186 -38.91 44.54 11.68
CA VAL A 186 -39.18 43.81 10.42
C VAL A 186 -40.65 43.76 9.99
N GLY A 187 -41.56 44.41 10.73
CA GLY A 187 -42.98 44.52 10.36
C GLY A 187 -43.90 43.38 10.84
N GLY A 188 -45.10 43.32 10.25
CA GLY A 188 -46.33 42.78 10.86
C GLY A 188 -46.39 41.30 11.28
N GLN A 189 -45.44 40.45 10.89
CA GLN A 189 -45.36 39.06 11.39
C GLN A 189 -44.31 38.83 12.48
N GLY A 190 -43.34 39.74 12.63
CA GLY A 190 -42.24 39.60 13.59
C GLY A 190 -41.26 38.45 13.30
N LEU A 191 -40.18 38.39 14.08
CA LEU A 191 -39.13 37.37 14.08
C LEU A 191 -39.37 36.25 15.10
N TRP A 192 -39.93 36.55 16.28
CA TRP A 192 -40.25 35.59 17.33
C TRP A 192 -39.12 34.60 17.67
N ARG A 193 -37.90 35.11 17.81
CA ARG A 193 -36.67 34.31 17.99
C ARG A 193 -35.59 35.09 18.73
N VAL A 194 -34.47 34.44 18.98
CA VAL A 194 -33.19 35.11 19.31
C VAL A 194 -32.56 35.61 18.00
N PHE A 195 -32.18 36.88 17.94
CA PHE A 195 -31.59 37.51 16.76
C PHE A 195 -30.59 38.61 17.13
N THR A 196 -29.75 38.99 16.16
CA THR A 196 -28.84 40.13 16.26
C THR A 196 -29.47 41.39 15.66
N TRP A 197 -29.16 42.55 16.23
CA TRP A 197 -29.54 43.85 15.66
C TRP A 197 -28.53 44.94 16.02
N ASN A 198 -28.55 46.05 15.27
CA ASN A 198 -27.75 47.24 15.57
C ASN A 198 -28.67 48.40 15.96
N TYR A 199 -28.37 49.07 17.07
CA TYR A 199 -29.16 50.18 17.59
C TYR A 199 -28.31 51.42 17.85
N SER A 200 -28.87 52.59 17.56
CA SER A 200 -28.36 53.86 18.11
C SER A 200 -28.60 53.91 19.62
N THR A 201 -27.57 54.25 20.40
CA THR A 201 -27.70 54.42 21.85
C THR A 201 -28.61 55.58 22.22
N ASP A 202 -28.63 56.63 21.41
CA ASP A 202 -29.48 57.81 21.63
C ASP A 202 -30.96 57.46 21.39
N ALA A 203 -31.24 56.69 20.33
CA ALA A 203 -32.59 56.20 20.06
C ALA A 203 -33.10 55.28 21.19
N LEU A 204 -32.25 54.40 21.73
CA LEU A 204 -32.60 53.53 22.86
C LEU A 204 -32.90 54.35 24.12
N SER A 205 -32.04 55.33 24.45
CA SER A 205 -32.23 56.23 25.58
C SER A 205 -33.55 57.01 25.46
N ALA A 206 -33.81 57.60 24.28
CA ALA A 206 -35.05 58.33 24.01
C ALA A 206 -36.30 57.44 24.12
N ASN A 207 -36.16 56.14 23.87
CA ASN A 207 -37.24 55.16 24.01
C ASN A 207 -37.35 54.55 25.42
N GLY A 208 -36.61 55.06 26.40
CA GLY A 208 -36.71 54.69 27.81
C GLY A 208 -35.96 53.41 28.19
N TYR A 209 -34.94 53.02 27.42
CA TYR A 209 -34.02 51.96 27.82
C TYR A 209 -32.92 52.54 28.72
N ASN A 210 -32.62 51.83 29.81
CA ASN A 210 -31.58 52.20 30.76
C ASN A 210 -30.38 51.23 30.64
N PRO A 211 -29.13 51.73 30.63
CA PRO A 211 -27.93 50.89 30.59
C PRO A 211 -27.68 50.24 31.97
N GLN A 212 -27.59 48.91 31.98
CA GLN A 212 -27.42 48.10 33.19
C GLN A 212 -26.35 47.03 32.99
N TYR A 213 -25.82 46.49 34.09
CA TYR A 213 -24.78 45.48 34.09
C TYR A 213 -25.02 44.44 35.19
N TYR A 214 -24.56 43.22 34.99
CA TYR A 214 -24.57 42.21 36.06
C TYR A 214 -23.40 42.45 37.02
N THR A 215 -23.69 42.62 38.32
CA THR A 215 -22.71 43.03 39.35
C THR A 215 -21.62 41.99 39.62
N LYS A 216 -21.84 40.73 39.25
CA LYS A 216 -20.81 39.66 39.32
C LYS A 216 -20.11 39.44 37.98
N MET A 217 -20.39 40.28 36.97
CA MET A 217 -19.65 40.26 35.72
C MET A 217 -18.27 40.88 35.94
N THR A 218 -17.23 40.11 35.69
CA THR A 218 -15.84 40.59 35.74
C THR A 218 -15.37 40.97 34.34
N SER A 219 -14.45 41.93 34.26
CA SER A 219 -13.76 42.23 33.00
C SER A 219 -13.12 40.97 32.44
N SER A 220 -13.12 40.82 31.11
CA SER A 220 -12.41 39.73 30.49
C SER A 220 -10.92 39.72 30.87
N THR A 221 -10.34 38.54 31.03
CA THR A 221 -8.89 38.35 31.13
C THR A 221 -8.20 38.45 29.78
N THR A 222 -8.96 38.49 28.68
CA THR A 222 -8.41 38.69 27.34
C THR A 222 -8.11 40.17 27.14
N SER A 223 -6.82 40.49 26.97
CA SER A 223 -6.43 41.84 26.54
C SER A 223 -6.92 42.08 25.10
N PRO A 224 -7.28 43.33 24.72
CA PRO A 224 -7.49 43.67 23.32
C PRO A 224 -6.29 43.27 22.46
N PRO A 225 -6.48 43.14 21.13
CA PRO A 225 -5.41 42.75 20.25
C PRO A 225 -4.18 43.67 20.39
N GLY A 226 -2.98 43.10 20.43
CA GLY A 226 -1.73 43.83 20.60
C GLY A 226 -1.34 44.64 19.36
N SER A 227 -0.34 45.51 19.49
CA SER A 227 0.22 46.23 18.34
C SER A 227 0.82 45.28 17.32
N PHE A 228 0.70 45.62 16.04
CA PHE A 228 1.23 44.84 14.93
C PHE A 228 1.50 45.75 13.72
N SER A 229 2.29 45.27 12.76
CA SER A 229 2.74 46.07 11.61
C SER A 229 2.15 45.54 10.31
N LEU A 230 1.67 46.45 9.46
CA LEU A 230 1.23 46.18 8.09
C LEU A 230 2.34 46.56 7.09
N THR A 231 2.61 45.66 6.16
CA THR A 231 3.46 45.87 4.99
C THR A 231 2.63 45.66 3.73
N LEU A 232 2.79 46.58 2.77
CA LEU A 232 2.17 46.51 1.45
C LEU A 232 3.24 46.26 0.40
N THR A 233 3.03 45.25 -0.42
CA THR A 233 3.88 44.94 -1.57
C THR A 233 3.05 45.11 -2.85
N PRO A 234 3.19 46.24 -3.57
CA PRO A 234 2.67 46.34 -4.92
C PRO A 234 3.42 45.37 -5.83
N GLU A 235 2.71 44.51 -6.52
CA GLU A 235 3.29 43.47 -7.38
C GLU A 235 2.39 43.16 -8.59
N CYS A 236 2.92 42.44 -9.57
CA CYS A 236 2.18 42.00 -10.75
C CYS A 236 1.93 40.49 -10.69
N ASP A 237 0.69 40.05 -10.92
CA ASP A 237 0.33 38.65 -11.20
C ASP A 237 0.23 38.48 -12.72
N GLY A 238 1.40 38.30 -13.35
CA GLY A 238 1.56 38.19 -14.79
C GLY A 238 1.32 39.51 -15.55
N THR A 239 0.06 39.81 -15.87
CA THR A 239 -0.36 41.04 -16.61
C THR A 239 -1.24 41.96 -15.77
N THR A 240 -1.65 41.53 -14.57
CA THR A 240 -2.59 42.26 -13.73
C THR A 240 -1.91 42.83 -12.49
N SER A 241 -2.24 44.06 -12.15
CA SER A 241 -1.74 44.74 -10.95
C SER A 241 -2.42 44.17 -9.71
N GLN A 242 -1.65 43.92 -8.66
CA GLN A 242 -2.17 43.53 -7.36
C GLN A 242 -1.37 44.19 -6.23
N ILE A 243 -1.95 44.21 -5.03
CA ILE A 243 -1.27 44.66 -3.82
C ILE A 243 -1.39 43.55 -2.79
N ARG A 244 -0.26 42.98 -2.41
CA ARG A 244 -0.18 42.00 -1.33
C ARG A 244 -0.06 42.73 -0.01
N LEU A 245 -0.94 42.40 0.92
CA LEU A 245 -0.96 42.87 2.29
C LEU A 245 -0.41 41.75 3.16
N ASN A 246 0.65 42.03 3.90
CA ASN A 246 1.18 41.15 4.93
C ASN A 246 1.21 41.91 6.24
N TRP A 247 0.76 41.30 7.33
CA TRP A 247 0.93 41.89 8.65
C TRP A 247 1.51 40.89 9.64
N THR A 248 2.16 41.41 10.69
CA THR A 248 2.57 40.55 11.81
C THR A 248 1.35 40.15 12.61
N GLU A 249 1.39 38.97 13.22
CA GLU A 249 0.32 38.53 14.10
C GLU A 249 0.16 39.50 15.29
N SER A 250 -1.09 39.90 15.54
CA SER A 250 -1.45 40.71 16.69
C SER A 250 -1.78 39.80 17.87
N ALA A 251 -1.03 39.91 18.96
CA ALA A 251 -1.26 39.12 20.16
C ALA A 251 -2.72 39.26 20.63
N ASN A 252 -3.36 38.16 21.02
CA ASN A 252 -4.77 38.09 21.43
C ASN A 252 -5.81 38.36 20.32
N ALA A 253 -5.43 38.60 19.07
CA ALA A 253 -6.39 38.71 17.97
C ALA A 253 -7.04 37.36 17.66
N THR A 254 -8.36 37.35 17.46
CA THR A 254 -9.10 36.17 17.01
C THR A 254 -9.51 36.25 15.54
N SER A 255 -9.49 37.45 14.97
CA SER A 255 -9.77 37.71 13.56
C SER A 255 -9.24 39.08 13.13
N TYR A 256 -9.26 39.34 11.83
CA TYR A 256 -8.84 40.59 11.21
C TYR A 256 -9.90 41.11 10.24
N GLU A 257 -10.00 42.43 10.10
CA GLU A 257 -10.73 43.12 9.04
C GLU A 257 -9.75 43.97 8.23
N ILE A 258 -9.94 44.00 6.92
CA ILE A 258 -9.15 44.78 5.97
C ILE A 258 -9.98 45.98 5.59
N TYR A 259 -9.47 47.16 5.89
CA TYR A 259 -10.05 48.42 5.43
C TYR A 259 -9.24 48.95 4.27
N ARG A 260 -9.94 49.38 3.21
CA ARG A 260 -9.37 50.03 2.03
C ARG A 260 -10.02 51.39 1.84
N ASP A 261 -9.23 52.43 1.72
CA ASP A 261 -9.69 53.82 1.53
C ASP A 261 -10.74 54.24 2.57
N GLY A 262 -10.49 53.83 3.83
CA GLY A 262 -11.35 54.15 4.99
C GLY A 262 -12.58 53.26 5.16
N SER A 263 -12.94 52.43 4.18
CA SER A 263 -14.12 51.55 4.23
C SER A 263 -13.75 50.09 4.42
N LEU A 264 -14.64 49.30 5.04
CA LEU A 264 -14.45 47.85 5.18
C LEU A 264 -14.41 47.22 3.78
N TYR A 265 -13.29 46.59 3.44
CA TYR A 265 -13.07 45.94 2.14
C TYR A 265 -13.27 44.43 2.20
N PHE A 266 -12.79 43.78 3.28
CA PHE A 266 -12.90 42.34 3.47
C PHE A 266 -12.74 41.97 4.95
N PRO A 267 -13.46 40.96 5.48
CA PRO A 267 -14.59 40.26 4.84
C PRO A 267 -15.88 41.10 4.88
N THR A 268 -16.72 40.98 3.85
CA THR A 268 -18.02 41.71 3.76
C THR A 268 -19.24 40.84 4.09
N ASP A 269 -19.04 39.56 4.32
CA ASP A 269 -20.08 38.54 4.55
C ASP A 269 -20.17 38.09 6.02
N GLY A 270 -19.43 38.76 6.92
CA GLY A 270 -19.39 38.41 8.34
C GLY A 270 -18.51 37.20 8.67
N THR A 271 -17.77 36.65 7.68
CA THR A 271 -16.77 35.62 7.96
C THR A 271 -15.61 36.17 8.80
N LYS A 272 -14.89 35.30 9.52
CA LYS A 272 -13.70 35.70 10.28
C LYS A 272 -12.44 35.42 9.46
N LEU A 273 -11.69 36.46 9.12
CA LEU A 273 -10.36 36.30 8.55
C LEU A 273 -9.35 36.04 9.67
N THR A 274 -8.70 34.89 9.69
CA THR A 274 -7.73 34.50 10.74
C THR A 274 -6.28 34.49 10.26
N GLY A 275 -6.05 34.50 8.94
CA GLY A 275 -4.72 34.60 8.35
C GLY A 275 -4.13 36.01 8.43
N THR A 276 -2.83 36.12 8.20
CA THR A 276 -2.06 37.38 8.27
C THR A 276 -1.61 37.92 6.91
N GLN A 277 -2.15 37.34 5.84
CA GLN A 277 -1.86 37.73 4.46
C GLN A 277 -3.14 37.85 3.64
N PHE A 278 -3.16 38.81 2.73
CA PHE A 278 -4.25 39.01 1.79
C PHE A 278 -3.74 39.60 0.48
N ILE A 279 -4.31 39.17 -0.64
CA ILE A 279 -3.97 39.73 -1.96
C ILE A 279 -5.17 40.50 -2.48
N ASN A 280 -5.04 41.83 -2.57
CA ASN A 280 -6.02 42.63 -3.30
C ASN A 280 -5.71 42.54 -4.81
N LYS A 281 -6.57 41.87 -5.56
CA LYS A 281 -6.42 41.56 -7.00
C LYS A 281 -7.75 41.65 -7.76
N GLY A 282 -7.68 41.47 -9.08
CA GLY A 282 -8.84 41.45 -9.98
C GLY A 282 -9.25 42.85 -10.45
N SER A 283 -10.47 42.98 -11.00
CA SER A 283 -10.96 44.22 -11.62
C SER A 283 -11.09 45.42 -10.66
N LYS A 284 -10.91 45.20 -9.35
CA LYS A 284 -10.96 46.24 -8.30
C LYS A 284 -9.60 46.89 -8.02
N VAL A 285 -8.55 46.53 -8.75
CA VAL A 285 -7.21 47.12 -8.67
C VAL A 285 -6.85 47.70 -10.05
N ILE A 286 -6.78 49.02 -10.12
CA ILE A 286 -6.50 49.77 -11.35
C ILE A 286 -5.02 50.16 -11.33
N ALA A 287 -4.30 49.80 -12.39
CA ALA A 287 -2.90 50.16 -12.58
C ALA A 287 -2.66 51.68 -12.41
N GLY A 288 -1.62 52.05 -11.69
CA GLY A 288 -1.28 53.44 -11.39
C GLY A 288 -2.12 54.09 -10.29
N THR A 289 -3.16 53.42 -9.78
CA THR A 289 -3.99 53.96 -8.69
C THR A 289 -3.39 53.65 -7.32
N SER A 290 -3.31 54.66 -6.46
CA SER A 290 -2.95 54.49 -5.04
C SER A 290 -4.15 54.04 -4.22
N TYR A 291 -3.94 53.00 -3.41
CA TYR A 291 -4.90 52.53 -2.42
C TYR A 291 -4.29 52.63 -1.03
N SER A 292 -5.09 53.05 -0.06
CA SER A 292 -4.72 53.07 1.35
C SER A 292 -5.34 51.89 2.09
N TYR A 293 -4.58 51.26 2.97
CA TYR A 293 -5.02 50.13 3.77
C TYR A 293 -4.65 50.28 5.23
N TYR A 294 -5.52 49.80 6.11
CA TYR A 294 -5.15 49.42 7.47
C TYR A 294 -5.86 48.12 7.81
N ILE A 295 -5.25 47.35 8.71
CA ILE A 295 -5.82 46.12 9.24
C ILE A 295 -6.37 46.42 10.64
N LYS A 296 -7.55 45.92 10.94
CA LYS A 296 -8.12 45.94 12.28
C LYS A 296 -8.10 44.53 12.85
N ALA A 297 -7.25 44.29 13.83
CA ALA A 297 -7.24 43.06 14.61
C ALA A 297 -8.39 43.10 15.62
N ILE A 298 -9.12 42.00 15.80
CA ILE A 298 -10.36 41.93 16.57
C ILE A 298 -10.35 40.70 17.47
N ASN A 299 -10.79 40.90 18.72
CA ASN A 299 -11.22 39.83 19.60
C ASN A 299 -12.48 40.26 20.38
N SER A 300 -12.91 39.42 21.31
CA SER A 300 -14.07 39.71 22.16
C SER A 300 -13.85 40.89 23.11
N ALA A 301 -12.60 41.23 23.44
CA ALA A 301 -12.24 42.35 24.31
C ALA A 301 -12.10 43.70 23.57
N GLY A 302 -11.98 43.71 22.25
CA GLY A 302 -11.91 44.94 21.47
C GLY A 302 -11.17 44.78 20.14
N SER A 303 -10.65 45.89 19.63
CA SER A 303 -9.91 45.91 18.38
C SER A 303 -8.72 46.86 18.42
N THR A 304 -7.68 46.52 17.67
CA THR A 304 -6.51 47.37 17.47
C THR A 304 -6.24 47.51 15.99
N ASN A 305 -6.00 48.73 15.52
CA ASN A 305 -5.66 49.00 14.13
C ASN A 305 -4.14 48.96 13.94
N SER A 306 -3.68 48.47 12.79
CA SER A 306 -2.35 48.79 12.29
C SER A 306 -2.26 50.28 11.92
N SER A 307 -1.05 50.79 11.72
CA SER A 307 -0.86 52.05 10.99
C SER A 307 -1.44 51.93 9.57
N THR A 308 -2.05 53.01 9.05
CA THR A 308 -2.43 53.07 7.64
C THR A 308 -1.19 53.13 6.76
N LYS A 309 -1.18 52.32 5.70
CA LYS A 309 -0.15 52.31 4.66
C LYS A 309 -0.82 52.52 3.31
N SER A 310 -0.13 53.16 2.38
CA SER A 310 -0.61 53.34 1.01
C SER A 310 0.36 52.70 0.02
N ALA A 311 -0.19 52.14 -1.05
CA ALA A 311 0.56 51.52 -2.13
C ALA A 311 -0.09 51.87 -3.47
N THR A 312 0.74 52.29 -4.43
CA THR A 312 0.32 52.47 -5.83
C THR A 312 0.35 51.12 -6.54
N ALA A 313 -0.78 50.70 -7.07
CA ALA A 313 -0.86 49.50 -7.90
C ALA A 313 0.11 49.66 -9.08
N PRO A 314 1.06 48.73 -9.28
CA PRO A 314 2.10 48.91 -10.29
C PRO A 314 1.49 48.93 -11.69
N ASN A 315 2.05 49.72 -12.61
CA ASN A 315 1.71 49.60 -14.02
C ASN A 315 2.35 48.31 -14.56
N CYS A 316 1.56 47.24 -14.66
CA CYS A 316 2.03 45.94 -15.15
C CYS A 316 2.11 45.86 -16.68
N SER A 317 1.88 46.97 -17.37
CA SER A 317 2.28 47.22 -18.75
C SER A 317 3.77 47.62 -18.78
N SER A 318 4.60 46.69 -19.30
CA SER A 318 6.04 46.80 -19.61
C SER A 318 7.07 46.37 -18.54
N THR A 319 6.83 45.25 -17.84
CA THR A 319 7.96 44.35 -17.55
C THR A 319 8.03 43.32 -18.67
N GLY A 320 9.20 43.08 -19.24
CA GLY A 320 9.39 41.98 -20.20
C GLY A 320 8.78 40.69 -19.67
N PHE A 321 8.30 39.81 -20.53
CA PHE A 321 7.89 38.47 -20.11
C PHE A 321 8.30 37.47 -21.17
N ALA A 322 8.77 36.30 -20.74
CA ALA A 322 9.18 35.27 -21.67
C ALA A 322 8.21 34.10 -21.65
N SER A 323 7.95 33.53 -22.82
CA SER A 323 7.18 32.29 -22.99
C SER A 323 8.04 31.24 -23.69
N VAL A 324 7.68 29.98 -23.55
CA VAL A 324 8.34 28.88 -24.26
C VAL A 324 8.02 29.01 -25.75
N SER A 325 9.02 29.37 -26.55
CA SER A 325 8.91 29.45 -28.02
C SER A 325 9.33 28.15 -28.71
N GLN A 326 10.19 27.37 -28.07
CA GLN A 326 10.45 25.96 -28.43
C GLN A 326 10.32 25.12 -27.16
N GLY A 327 9.44 24.12 -27.22
CA GLY A 327 9.07 23.25 -26.09
C GLY A 327 10.25 22.56 -25.40
N VAL A 328 9.97 22.01 -24.22
CA VAL A 328 10.95 21.16 -23.54
C VAL A 328 11.22 19.92 -24.39
N SER A 329 12.49 19.60 -24.59
CA SER A 329 12.93 18.36 -25.22
C SER A 329 13.89 17.60 -24.31
N ILE A 330 13.84 16.27 -24.40
CA ILE A 330 14.68 15.34 -23.64
C ILE A 330 15.48 14.53 -24.65
N ASN A 331 16.81 14.46 -24.46
CA ASN A 331 17.69 13.66 -25.29
C ASN A 331 18.66 12.83 -24.42
N PRO A 332 18.67 11.49 -24.54
CA PRO A 332 17.82 10.67 -25.39
C PRO A 332 16.35 10.68 -24.95
N THR A 333 15.42 10.47 -25.87
CA THR A 333 13.97 10.47 -25.60
C THR A 333 13.53 9.38 -24.61
N SER A 334 14.27 8.27 -24.55
CA SER A 334 14.17 7.23 -23.52
C SER A 334 15.33 7.38 -22.55
N VAL A 335 15.07 7.94 -21.37
CA VAL A 335 16.11 8.14 -20.36
C VAL A 335 16.40 6.81 -19.67
N ILE A 336 17.67 6.44 -19.60
CA ILE A 336 18.10 5.21 -18.94
C ILE A 336 18.54 5.53 -17.52
N SER A 337 18.04 4.77 -16.54
CA SER A 337 18.44 4.94 -15.13
C SER A 337 19.95 4.78 -14.97
N GLY A 338 20.59 5.74 -14.30
CA GLY A 338 22.04 5.82 -14.16
C GLY A 338 22.77 6.51 -15.32
N SER A 339 22.10 6.83 -16.42
CA SER A 339 22.71 7.51 -17.58
C SER A 339 22.39 9.00 -17.63
N ASP A 340 23.25 9.76 -18.29
CA ASP A 340 23.04 11.17 -18.59
C ASP A 340 21.92 11.38 -19.60
N PHE A 341 21.12 12.40 -19.37
CA PHE A 341 20.19 12.94 -20.35
C PHE A 341 20.26 14.47 -20.34
N THR A 342 20.02 15.06 -21.51
CA THR A 342 20.01 16.49 -21.73
C THR A 342 18.60 16.99 -21.86
N THR A 343 18.31 18.12 -21.25
CA THR A 343 17.05 18.84 -21.39
C THR A 343 17.29 20.19 -22.02
N THR A 344 16.48 20.55 -23.01
CA THR A 344 16.58 21.84 -23.70
C THR A 344 15.20 22.47 -23.86
N PHE A 345 15.17 23.80 -23.95
CA PHE A 345 14.00 24.57 -24.39
C PHE A 345 14.45 25.98 -24.80
N THR A 346 13.61 26.70 -25.53
CA THR A 346 13.86 28.11 -25.86
C THR A 346 12.77 28.99 -25.29
N LEU A 347 13.17 30.03 -24.57
CA LEU A 347 12.30 31.12 -24.15
C LEU A 347 12.42 32.29 -25.12
N LYS A 348 11.31 32.97 -25.40
CA LYS A 348 11.27 34.21 -26.17
C LYS A 348 10.56 35.29 -25.37
N GLU A 349 11.15 36.49 -25.32
CA GLU A 349 10.52 37.68 -24.76
C GLU A 349 9.34 38.14 -25.63
N THR A 350 8.20 38.44 -25.00
CA THR A 350 6.88 38.57 -25.64
C THR A 350 6.22 39.93 -25.46
N LYS A 351 6.79 40.81 -24.63
CA LYS A 351 6.24 42.11 -24.25
C LYS A 351 7.09 43.29 -24.73
N GLY A 352 8.15 43.06 -25.50
CA GLY A 352 8.98 44.10 -26.11
C GLY A 352 9.89 44.85 -25.13
N SER A 353 10.10 44.31 -23.93
CA SER A 353 10.95 44.89 -22.88
C SER A 353 11.85 43.80 -22.29
N SER A 354 13.07 44.10 -21.84
CA SER A 354 13.91 43.06 -21.25
C SER A 354 13.35 42.53 -19.92
N ILE A 355 13.69 41.28 -19.58
CA ILE A 355 13.36 40.65 -18.29
C ILE A 355 14.58 39.90 -17.75
N THR A 356 14.81 39.96 -16.43
CA THR A 356 15.86 39.19 -15.75
C THR A 356 15.23 38.21 -14.76
N PHE A 357 15.59 36.93 -14.89
CA PHE A 357 15.21 35.86 -13.98
C PHE A 357 16.33 35.59 -12.97
N GLU A 358 16.01 35.38 -11.70
CA GLU A 358 16.94 34.87 -10.68
C GLU A 358 17.40 33.45 -11.02
N SER A 359 16.52 32.65 -11.62
CA SER A 359 16.83 31.30 -12.10
C SER A 359 15.87 30.85 -13.18
N ILE A 360 16.40 30.10 -14.15
CA ILE A 360 15.62 29.33 -15.13
C ILE A 360 16.10 27.89 -15.04
N VAL A 361 15.18 26.95 -14.87
CA VAL A 361 15.50 25.52 -14.72
C VAL A 361 14.57 24.67 -15.58
N CYS A 362 15.02 23.44 -15.88
CA CYS A 362 14.11 22.37 -16.24
C CYS A 362 13.79 21.57 -14.97
N ALA A 363 12.55 21.62 -14.48
CA ALA A 363 12.14 20.86 -13.30
C ALA A 363 11.52 19.53 -13.71
N ILE A 364 12.02 18.44 -13.12
CA ILE A 364 11.48 17.09 -13.32
C ILE A 364 10.51 16.78 -12.19
N THR A 365 9.31 16.35 -12.55
CA THR A 365 8.21 16.03 -11.65
C THR A 365 7.64 14.65 -11.96
N THR A 366 6.99 14.03 -10.97
CA THR A 366 6.14 12.86 -11.20
C THR A 366 4.89 13.24 -12.01
N THR A 367 4.13 12.25 -12.49
CA THR A 367 2.84 12.49 -13.18
C THR A 367 1.79 13.23 -12.32
N ASN A 368 1.94 13.20 -11.00
CA ASN A 368 1.12 13.93 -10.03
C ASN A 368 1.71 15.29 -9.64
N ASN A 369 2.66 15.82 -10.43
CA ASN A 369 3.30 17.11 -10.26
C ASN A 369 4.11 17.28 -8.96
N VAL A 370 4.56 16.18 -8.34
CA VAL A 370 5.51 16.24 -7.21
C VAL A 370 6.92 16.45 -7.75
N LEU A 371 7.63 17.48 -7.26
CA LEU A 371 9.01 17.78 -7.65
C LEU A 371 9.95 16.62 -7.29
N VAL A 372 10.67 16.12 -8.28
CA VAL A 372 11.74 15.12 -8.11
C VAL A 372 13.08 15.85 -8.02
N ARG A 373 13.35 16.75 -8.97
CA ARG A 373 14.60 17.52 -9.03
C ARG A 373 14.51 18.71 -9.99
N ASP A 374 15.34 19.71 -9.74
CA ASP A 374 15.62 20.77 -10.72
C ASP A 374 16.93 20.46 -11.46
N MET A 375 16.90 20.59 -12.78
CA MET A 375 18.10 20.57 -13.61
C MET A 375 18.69 21.98 -13.63
N VAL A 376 19.91 22.12 -13.10
CA VAL A 376 20.41 23.43 -12.69
C VAL A 376 21.28 24.06 -13.78
N ILE A 377 20.85 25.23 -14.26
CA ILE A 377 21.74 26.38 -14.53
C ILE A 377 21.19 27.51 -13.66
N LYS A 378 21.97 27.97 -12.68
CA LYS A 378 21.58 29.03 -11.73
C LYS A 378 22.42 30.26 -11.96
N GLY A 379 21.75 31.38 -12.20
CA GLY A 379 22.33 32.71 -12.31
C GLY A 379 21.26 33.71 -12.75
N PRO A 380 21.49 35.02 -12.57
CA PRO A 380 20.64 36.03 -13.17
C PRO A 380 20.69 35.86 -14.69
N ILE A 381 19.56 35.56 -15.32
CA ILE A 381 19.44 35.37 -16.76
C ILE A 381 18.57 36.48 -17.32
N THR A 382 19.18 37.37 -18.10
CA THR A 382 18.47 38.46 -18.78
C THR A 382 18.14 38.05 -20.21
N ILE A 383 16.86 38.12 -20.57
CA ILE A 383 16.39 38.05 -21.95
C ILE A 383 16.12 39.48 -22.40
N SER A 384 16.82 39.93 -23.44
CA SER A 384 16.62 41.26 -24.02
C SER A 384 15.21 41.42 -24.59
N ALA A 385 14.78 42.67 -24.80
CA ALA A 385 13.52 42.97 -25.47
C ALA A 385 13.42 42.24 -26.82
N ASN A 386 12.33 41.51 -27.05
CA ASN A 386 12.12 40.61 -28.21
C ASN A 386 13.20 39.53 -28.41
N GLY A 387 14.11 39.36 -27.45
CA GLY A 387 15.21 38.40 -27.48
C GLY A 387 14.77 36.96 -27.20
N THR A 388 15.70 36.03 -27.34
CA THR A 388 15.50 34.62 -27.00
C THR A 388 16.60 34.12 -26.07
N TYR A 389 16.28 33.09 -25.29
CA TYR A 389 17.22 32.38 -24.43
C TYR A 389 17.08 30.88 -24.64
N ASN A 390 18.20 30.22 -24.95
CA ASN A 390 18.26 28.78 -25.12
C ASN A 390 18.78 28.14 -23.83
N TYR A 391 17.96 27.31 -23.21
CA TYR A 391 18.32 26.50 -22.07
C TYR A 391 18.85 25.14 -22.54
N SER A 392 19.94 24.66 -21.94
CA SER A 392 20.45 23.30 -22.13
C SER A 392 21.15 22.83 -20.85
N SER A 393 20.73 21.70 -20.28
CA SER A 393 21.36 21.12 -19.09
C SER A 393 21.39 19.60 -19.18
N THR A 394 22.53 19.00 -18.82
CA THR A 394 22.77 17.55 -18.83
C THR A 394 23.03 17.06 -17.42
N LEU A 395 22.30 16.03 -16.98
CA LEU A 395 22.53 15.36 -15.69
C LEU A 395 22.21 13.86 -15.78
N ALA A 396 22.92 13.06 -14.99
CA ALA A 396 22.59 11.65 -14.78
C ALA A 396 21.24 11.48 -14.09
N TRP A 397 20.46 10.49 -14.52
CA TRP A 397 19.35 9.97 -13.72
C TRP A 397 19.92 9.22 -12.50
N ARG A 398 19.51 9.59 -11.29
CA ARG A 398 20.02 8.93 -10.08
C ARG A 398 19.51 7.48 -10.04
N SER A 399 20.39 6.54 -9.73
CA SER A 399 20.01 5.12 -9.57
C SER A 399 19.02 4.88 -8.42
N SER A 400 18.90 5.82 -7.48
CA SER A 400 17.93 5.81 -6.38
C SER A 400 16.53 6.27 -6.77
N ASP A 401 16.40 7.04 -7.86
CA ASP A 401 15.11 7.57 -8.29
C ASP A 401 14.35 6.47 -9.05
N ALA A 402 13.03 6.37 -8.81
CA ALA A 402 12.21 5.33 -9.40
C ALA A 402 12.25 5.34 -10.94
N ILE A 403 11.98 4.17 -11.53
CA ILE A 403 11.79 4.02 -12.98
C ILE A 403 10.30 4.28 -13.27
N GLY A 404 9.99 4.92 -14.39
CA GLY A 404 8.61 5.20 -14.81
C GLY A 404 8.41 6.50 -15.56
N ASN A 405 7.17 7.01 -15.49
CA ASN A 405 6.72 8.18 -16.25
C ASN A 405 7.02 9.49 -15.50
N TYR A 406 7.62 10.45 -16.19
CA TYR A 406 7.95 11.77 -15.63
C TYR A 406 7.53 12.92 -16.54
N ARG A 407 7.48 14.11 -15.97
CA ARG A 407 7.20 15.38 -16.66
C ARG A 407 8.32 16.38 -16.43
N ALA A 408 8.78 17.00 -17.50
CA ALA A 408 9.81 18.03 -17.50
C ALA A 408 9.20 19.40 -17.81
N TRP A 409 9.42 20.36 -16.91
CA TRP A 409 8.85 21.70 -16.94
C TRP A 409 9.92 22.76 -17.16
N ALA A 410 9.72 23.67 -18.10
CA ALA A 410 10.46 24.93 -18.12
C ALA A 410 9.89 25.84 -17.02
N ARG A 411 10.71 26.13 -15.98
CA ARG A 411 10.32 26.97 -14.84
C ARG A 411 11.24 28.16 -14.69
N GLY A 412 10.67 29.26 -14.20
CA GLY A 412 11.38 30.49 -13.91
C GLY A 412 11.17 30.94 -12.48
N LYS A 413 12.13 31.70 -11.96
CA LYS A 413 12.01 32.47 -10.73
C LYS A 413 12.54 33.87 -11.00
N VAL A 414 11.76 34.89 -10.67
CA VAL A 414 12.20 36.30 -10.67
C VAL A 414 12.68 36.69 -9.29
N ALA A 415 13.53 37.72 -9.19
CA ALA A 415 14.11 38.15 -7.92
C ALA A 415 13.04 38.42 -6.86
N GLY A 416 13.13 37.70 -5.73
CA GLY A 416 12.19 37.83 -4.61
C GLY A 416 10.79 37.25 -4.85
N GLY A 417 10.55 36.61 -6.01
CA GLY A 417 9.30 35.93 -6.33
C GLY A 417 9.34 34.41 -6.11
N ASP A 418 8.18 33.78 -6.19
CA ASP A 418 8.04 32.32 -6.17
C ASP A 418 8.40 31.70 -7.53
N TRP A 419 8.62 30.38 -7.52
CA TRP A 419 8.78 29.60 -8.75
C TRP A 419 7.47 29.52 -9.53
N PHE A 420 7.54 29.71 -10.85
CA PHE A 420 6.40 29.55 -11.75
C PHE A 420 6.78 28.77 -13.02
N ASP A 421 5.78 28.22 -13.68
CA ASP A 421 5.94 27.47 -14.92
C ASP A 421 5.70 28.40 -16.12
N PHE A 422 6.59 28.38 -17.11
CA PHE A 422 6.42 29.23 -18.29
C PHE A 422 5.23 28.76 -19.14
N THR A 423 4.41 29.70 -19.59
CA THR A 423 3.37 29.44 -20.60
C THR A 423 3.98 29.11 -21.96
N THR A 424 3.26 28.37 -22.79
CA THR A 424 3.78 27.87 -24.08
C THR A 424 3.17 28.64 -25.24
N ALA A 425 4.03 29.22 -26.07
CA ALA A 425 3.68 29.79 -27.37
C ALA A 425 4.10 28.87 -28.53
N GLY A 426 5.03 27.93 -28.30
CA GLY A 426 5.44 26.91 -29.28
C GLY A 426 6.02 25.64 -28.61
N GLY A 427 5.69 24.47 -29.16
CA GLY A 427 6.11 23.17 -28.64
C GLY A 427 5.27 22.67 -27.46
N THR A 428 5.83 21.81 -26.60
CA THR A 428 5.16 21.21 -25.44
C THR A 428 5.87 21.59 -24.13
N ASN A 429 5.13 22.10 -23.15
CA ASN A 429 5.56 22.28 -21.76
C ASN A 429 4.34 22.03 -20.85
N PRO A 430 4.32 20.98 -20.01
CA PRO A 430 5.43 20.06 -19.73
C PRO A 430 5.63 18.98 -20.80
N TYR A 431 6.87 18.59 -21.04
CA TYR A 431 7.17 17.42 -21.87
C TYR A 431 7.12 16.15 -21.02
N SER A 432 6.38 15.13 -21.48
CA SER A 432 6.31 13.82 -20.80
C SER A 432 7.35 12.86 -21.38
N PHE A 433 8.10 12.18 -20.52
CA PHE A 433 9.13 11.22 -20.93
C PHE A 433 9.14 10.00 -20.02
N GLN A 434 9.80 8.95 -20.49
CA GLN A 434 10.00 7.71 -19.75
C GLN A 434 11.42 7.62 -19.24
N VAL A 435 11.55 7.17 -17.99
CA VAL A 435 12.79 6.61 -17.47
C VAL A 435 12.63 5.10 -17.45
N VAL A 436 13.55 4.41 -18.11
CA VAL A 436 13.61 2.96 -18.18
C VAL A 436 14.82 2.44 -17.42
N SER A 437 14.79 1.17 -17.02
CA SER A 437 15.95 0.51 -16.42
C SER A 437 17.11 0.47 -17.41
N GLY A 438 18.33 0.76 -16.95
CA GLY A 438 19.56 0.46 -17.69
C GLY A 438 20.04 -0.99 -17.54
N ALA A 439 19.47 -1.73 -16.60
CA ALA A 439 19.68 -3.18 -16.55
C ALA A 439 19.01 -3.82 -17.76
N ASN A 440 19.70 -4.74 -18.43
CA ASN A 440 19.07 -5.55 -19.47
C ASN A 440 17.99 -6.43 -18.82
N SER A 441 16.89 -6.68 -19.56
CA SER A 441 15.94 -7.72 -19.15
C SER A 441 16.69 -9.04 -18.93
N PRO A 442 16.18 -9.93 -18.06
CA PRO A 442 16.83 -11.20 -17.79
C PRO A 442 17.15 -11.94 -19.09
N GLY A 443 18.35 -12.51 -19.21
CA GLY A 443 18.80 -13.23 -20.41
C GLY A 443 18.03 -14.52 -20.63
N SER A 444 18.16 -15.11 -21.82
CA SER A 444 17.62 -16.45 -22.07
C SER A 444 18.28 -17.50 -21.18
N PHE A 445 17.53 -18.54 -20.84
CA PHE A 445 17.98 -19.61 -19.96
C PHE A 445 17.19 -20.89 -20.27
N ASN A 446 17.74 -22.03 -19.90
CA ASN A 446 17.19 -23.34 -20.26
C ASN A 446 16.56 -24.01 -19.06
N LEU A 447 15.29 -24.41 -19.19
CA LEU A 447 14.59 -25.25 -18.23
C LEU A 447 14.73 -26.72 -18.63
N THR A 448 15.07 -27.55 -17.65
CA THR A 448 15.07 -29.01 -17.74
C THR A 448 14.16 -29.58 -16.66
N LEU A 449 13.39 -30.61 -17.04
CA LEU A 449 12.50 -31.34 -16.14
C LEU A 449 13.00 -32.77 -16.01
N THR A 450 13.16 -33.23 -14.78
CA THR A 450 13.56 -34.60 -14.46
C THR A 450 12.43 -35.26 -13.68
N PRO A 451 11.57 -36.07 -14.32
CA PRO A 451 10.66 -36.96 -13.61
C PRO A 451 11.46 -38.06 -12.92
N GLU A 452 11.29 -38.23 -11.61
CA GLU A 452 12.02 -39.22 -10.82
C GLU A 452 11.21 -39.67 -9.58
N CYS A 453 11.65 -40.76 -8.95
CA CYS A 453 11.10 -41.23 -7.69
C CYS A 453 11.98 -40.77 -6.53
N TYR A 454 11.48 -39.83 -5.73
CA TYR A 454 12.13 -39.40 -4.49
C TYR A 454 12.04 -40.51 -3.45
N ASN A 455 13.18 -40.92 -2.90
CA ASN A 455 13.33 -42.04 -1.97
C ASN A 455 12.62 -43.34 -2.45
N GLY A 456 12.56 -43.55 -3.77
CA GLY A 456 11.99 -44.75 -4.39
C GLY A 456 10.47 -44.92 -4.26
N THR A 457 9.75 -44.00 -3.63
CA THR A 457 8.32 -44.18 -3.29
C THR A 457 7.44 -42.97 -3.60
N THR A 458 8.02 -41.77 -3.75
CA THR A 458 7.26 -40.53 -3.97
C THR A 458 7.52 -39.99 -5.37
N SER A 459 6.46 -39.82 -6.17
CA SER A 459 6.56 -39.17 -7.49
C SER A 459 7.04 -37.72 -7.35
N GLN A 460 8.08 -37.37 -8.10
CA GLN A 460 8.67 -36.03 -8.14
C GLN A 460 8.91 -35.61 -9.60
N ILE A 461 8.77 -34.31 -9.87
CA ILE A 461 9.37 -33.66 -11.04
C ILE A 461 10.33 -32.60 -10.49
N ARG A 462 11.64 -32.83 -10.67
CA ARG A 462 12.68 -31.85 -10.35
C ARG A 462 12.82 -30.89 -11.53
N LEU A 463 12.73 -29.60 -11.24
CA LEU A 463 12.97 -28.52 -12.18
C LEU A 463 14.39 -28.02 -11.95
N ASN A 464 15.20 -27.96 -12.99
CA ASN A 464 16.51 -27.31 -12.97
C ASN A 464 16.58 -26.33 -14.13
N TRP A 465 17.13 -25.15 -13.89
CA TRP A 465 17.40 -24.20 -14.96
C TRP A 465 18.77 -23.55 -14.82
N THR A 466 19.33 -23.12 -15.95
CA THR A 466 20.55 -22.31 -15.94
C THR A 466 20.24 -20.92 -15.39
N GLU A 467 21.21 -20.30 -14.71
CA GLU A 467 21.07 -18.90 -14.29
C GLU A 467 20.80 -18.00 -15.50
N SER A 468 19.83 -17.10 -15.35
CA SER A 468 19.47 -16.09 -16.34
C SER A 468 20.23 -14.81 -16.02
N ALA A 469 21.06 -14.34 -16.97
CA ALA A 469 21.85 -13.13 -16.79
C ALA A 469 20.95 -11.94 -16.41
N ASN A 470 21.35 -11.13 -15.43
CA ASN A 470 20.60 -9.98 -14.90
C ASN A 470 19.30 -10.31 -14.14
N ALA A 471 18.92 -11.58 -13.97
CA ALA A 471 17.77 -11.93 -13.14
C ALA A 471 18.04 -11.65 -11.65
N THR A 472 17.04 -11.13 -10.95
CA THR A 472 17.10 -10.94 -9.48
C THR A 472 16.22 -11.93 -8.72
N SER A 473 15.28 -12.58 -9.40
CA SER A 473 14.41 -13.62 -8.86
C SER A 473 13.76 -14.44 -9.98
N TYR A 474 13.13 -15.56 -9.61
CA TYR A 474 12.39 -16.46 -10.48
C TYR A 474 11.00 -16.75 -9.94
N GLU A 475 10.04 -16.91 -10.85
CA GLU A 475 8.70 -17.45 -10.58
C GLU A 475 8.52 -18.75 -11.37
N ILE A 476 7.87 -19.73 -10.75
CA ILE A 476 7.57 -21.04 -11.30
C ILE A 476 6.11 -21.07 -11.67
N TYR A 477 5.81 -21.24 -12.95
CA TYR A 477 4.47 -21.42 -13.45
C TYR A 477 4.22 -22.90 -13.75
N ARG A 478 3.08 -23.42 -13.30
CA ARG A 478 2.60 -24.77 -13.59
C ARG A 478 1.23 -24.69 -14.25
N ASP A 479 1.08 -25.32 -15.40
CA ASP A 479 -0.16 -25.35 -16.17
C ASP A 479 -0.74 -23.95 -16.43
N GLY A 480 0.16 -23.01 -16.74
CA GLY A 480 -0.17 -21.61 -17.01
C GLY A 480 -0.42 -20.73 -15.78
N THR A 481 -0.40 -21.29 -14.56
CA THR A 481 -0.68 -20.56 -13.32
C THR A 481 0.56 -20.41 -12.44
N LEU A 482 0.67 -19.30 -11.71
CA LEU A 482 1.77 -19.09 -10.76
C LEU A 482 1.69 -20.15 -9.66
N TYR A 483 2.71 -21.00 -9.59
CA TYR A 483 2.79 -22.09 -8.62
C TYR A 483 3.66 -21.74 -7.41
N TYR A 484 4.77 -21.04 -7.64
CA TYR A 484 5.70 -20.65 -6.58
C TYR A 484 6.60 -19.47 -7.00
N PRO A 485 6.92 -18.52 -6.10
CA PRO A 485 6.31 -18.31 -4.78
C PRO A 485 4.91 -17.66 -4.89
N THR A 486 4.01 -17.94 -3.94
CA THR A 486 2.62 -17.40 -3.93
C THR A 486 2.39 -16.29 -2.90
N ASP A 487 3.38 -16.03 -2.05
CA ASP A 487 3.35 -15.06 -0.95
C ASP A 487 4.04 -13.73 -1.29
N GLY A 488 4.46 -13.55 -2.54
CA GLY A 488 5.19 -12.35 -3.01
C GLY A 488 6.67 -12.32 -2.62
N THR A 489 7.22 -13.40 -2.05
CA THR A 489 8.65 -13.50 -1.79
C THR A 489 9.45 -13.64 -3.10
N LYS A 490 10.76 -13.35 -3.04
CA LYS A 490 11.67 -13.54 -4.17
C LYS A 490 12.37 -14.89 -4.06
N PHE A 491 12.13 -15.78 -5.02
CA PHE A 491 12.91 -17.01 -5.13
C PHE A 491 14.16 -16.78 -5.99
N THR A 492 15.34 -17.09 -5.46
CA THR A 492 16.64 -16.85 -6.14
C THR A 492 17.36 -18.13 -6.56
N GLY A 493 16.82 -19.30 -6.19
CA GLY A 493 17.39 -20.59 -6.57
C GLY A 493 17.19 -20.91 -8.05
N THR A 494 17.99 -21.85 -8.56
CA THR A 494 17.94 -22.37 -9.94
C THR A 494 17.42 -23.82 -10.03
N GLN A 495 16.95 -24.35 -8.90
CA GLN A 495 16.40 -25.68 -8.77
C GLN A 495 15.14 -25.65 -7.90
N PHE A 496 14.13 -26.42 -8.28
CA PHE A 496 12.92 -26.59 -7.49
C PHE A 496 12.41 -28.03 -7.55
N GLU A 497 12.03 -28.59 -6.41
CA GLU A 497 11.58 -29.98 -6.28
C GLU A 497 10.06 -30.01 -6.12
N ASN A 498 9.33 -30.31 -7.22
CA ASN A 498 7.89 -30.50 -7.13
C ASN A 498 7.59 -31.94 -6.72
N ARG A 499 7.16 -32.15 -5.47
CA ARG A 499 6.95 -33.48 -4.86
C ARG A 499 5.76 -33.51 -3.91
N GLY A 500 5.46 -34.71 -3.39
CA GLY A 500 4.46 -34.94 -2.36
C GLY A 500 3.04 -34.99 -2.92
N SER A 501 2.04 -34.67 -2.10
CA SER A 501 0.61 -34.76 -2.48
C SER A 501 0.19 -33.86 -3.63
N LYS A 502 1.05 -32.94 -4.08
CA LYS A 502 0.80 -32.00 -5.18
C LYS A 502 1.19 -32.53 -6.56
N VAL A 503 1.78 -33.73 -6.62
CA VAL A 503 2.20 -34.42 -7.85
C VAL A 503 1.54 -35.79 -7.90
N ILE A 504 0.66 -35.99 -8.86
CA ILE A 504 -0.10 -37.24 -9.05
C ILE A 504 0.65 -38.12 -10.05
N ALA A 505 0.90 -39.38 -9.68
CA ALA A 505 1.53 -40.37 -10.55
C ALA A 505 0.78 -40.50 -11.90
N GLY A 506 1.53 -40.60 -13.00
CA GLY A 506 0.98 -40.69 -14.35
C GLY A 506 0.40 -39.40 -14.92
N THR A 507 0.35 -38.31 -14.14
CA THR A 507 -0.16 -37.01 -14.61
C THR A 507 0.95 -36.19 -15.26
N SER A 508 0.67 -35.64 -16.44
CA SER A 508 1.54 -34.68 -17.12
C SER A 508 1.30 -33.27 -16.60
N TYR A 509 2.38 -32.59 -16.25
CA TYR A 509 2.38 -31.18 -15.86
C TYR A 509 3.24 -30.38 -16.82
N SER A 510 2.82 -29.17 -17.15
CA SER A 510 3.59 -28.21 -17.92
C SER A 510 4.20 -27.14 -17.02
N TYR A 511 5.45 -26.76 -17.27
CA TYR A 511 6.17 -25.76 -16.51
C TYR A 511 6.87 -24.77 -17.41
N TYR A 512 6.88 -23.51 -17.00
CA TYR A 512 7.88 -22.54 -17.44
C TYR A 512 8.34 -21.71 -16.24
N ILE A 513 9.56 -21.20 -16.33
CA ILE A 513 10.14 -20.33 -15.32
C ILE A 513 10.15 -18.91 -15.87
N LYS A 514 9.80 -17.93 -15.04
CA LYS A 514 9.87 -16.51 -15.37
C LYS A 514 10.97 -15.87 -14.55
N ALA A 515 12.07 -15.49 -15.20
CA ALA A 515 13.15 -14.72 -14.61
C ALA A 515 12.76 -13.25 -14.55
N ILE A 516 13.01 -12.55 -13.45
CA ILE A 516 12.51 -11.19 -13.19
C ILE A 516 13.61 -10.28 -12.64
N ASN A 517 13.66 -9.05 -13.14
CA ASN A 517 14.40 -7.95 -12.53
C ASN A 517 13.63 -6.62 -12.68
N SER A 518 14.24 -5.50 -12.27
CA SER A 518 13.63 -4.17 -12.41
C SER A 518 13.43 -3.71 -13.87
N ALA A 519 14.11 -4.34 -14.83
CA ALA A 519 14.01 -4.01 -16.25
C ALA A 519 12.91 -4.77 -16.98
N GLY A 520 12.46 -5.90 -16.43
CA GLY A 520 11.44 -6.74 -17.05
C GLY A 520 11.55 -8.20 -16.64
N SER A 521 11.03 -9.07 -17.51
CA SER A 521 11.02 -10.51 -17.28
C SER A 521 11.25 -11.29 -18.55
N THR A 522 11.88 -12.44 -18.44
CA THR A 522 12.07 -13.40 -19.54
C THR A 522 11.59 -14.76 -19.11
N ASN A 523 10.80 -15.41 -19.97
CA ASN A 523 10.33 -16.77 -19.73
C ASN A 523 11.31 -17.80 -20.33
N SER A 524 11.47 -18.93 -19.67
CA SER A 524 12.02 -20.13 -20.30
C SER A 524 11.05 -20.65 -21.36
N SER A 525 11.51 -21.59 -22.20
CA SER A 525 10.58 -22.43 -22.95
C SER A 525 9.67 -23.21 -21.98
N THR A 526 8.42 -23.44 -22.39
CA THR A 526 7.54 -24.35 -21.66
C THR A 526 7.98 -25.79 -21.92
N LYS A 527 8.11 -26.56 -20.85
CA LYS A 527 8.43 -27.99 -20.89
C LYS A 527 7.33 -28.76 -20.16
N SER A 528 7.04 -29.96 -20.64
CA SER A 528 6.09 -30.84 -19.98
C SER A 528 6.77 -32.14 -19.57
N ALA A 529 6.37 -32.68 -18.44
CA ALA A 529 6.87 -33.94 -17.91
C ALA A 529 5.72 -34.70 -17.25
N THR A 530 5.66 -36.01 -17.48
CA THR A 530 4.74 -36.92 -16.79
C THR A 530 5.39 -37.40 -15.50
N ALA A 531 4.73 -37.19 -14.38
CA ALA A 531 5.21 -37.68 -13.09
C ALA A 531 5.28 -39.22 -13.12
N PRO A 532 6.41 -39.83 -12.73
CA PRO A 532 6.56 -41.28 -12.80
C PRO A 532 5.64 -41.95 -11.80
N ASP A 533 5.16 -43.15 -12.15
CA ASP A 533 4.50 -44.03 -11.18
C ASP A 533 5.57 -44.74 -10.35
N CYS A 534 5.70 -44.31 -9.09
CA CYS A 534 6.67 -44.87 -8.15
C CYS A 534 6.09 -46.00 -7.30
N SER A 535 4.90 -46.50 -7.63
CA SER A 535 4.26 -47.64 -6.97
C SER A 535 4.55 -48.99 -7.65
N SER A 536 5.19 -48.99 -8.82
CA SER A 536 5.53 -50.23 -9.53
C SER A 536 6.86 -50.82 -9.06
N THR A 537 6.82 -51.97 -8.38
CA THR A 537 7.98 -52.87 -8.28
C THR A 537 8.27 -53.46 -9.67
N PRO A 538 9.52 -53.46 -10.17
CA PRO A 538 9.87 -54.13 -11.41
C PRO A 538 9.49 -55.61 -11.34
N THR A 539 8.79 -56.14 -12.33
CA THR A 539 8.45 -57.57 -12.39
C THR A 539 9.68 -58.40 -12.75
N CYS A 540 10.10 -59.29 -11.85
CA CYS A 540 11.14 -60.27 -12.15
C CYS A 540 10.56 -61.40 -13.00
N THR A 541 11.25 -61.73 -14.10
CA THR A 541 10.91 -62.86 -14.96
C THR A 541 11.92 -63.98 -14.69
N THR A 542 11.43 -65.15 -14.27
CA THR A 542 12.26 -66.34 -14.13
C THR A 542 12.81 -66.76 -15.51
N PRO A 543 14.11 -67.04 -15.66
CA PRO A 543 14.68 -67.50 -16.94
C PRO A 543 14.05 -68.82 -17.39
N GLY A 544 13.99 -69.04 -18.70
CA GLY A 544 13.63 -70.33 -19.29
C GLY A 544 14.69 -71.40 -19.04
N ILE A 545 14.30 -72.67 -19.22
CA ILE A 545 15.24 -73.81 -19.19
C ILE A 545 16.23 -73.62 -20.35
N PRO A 546 17.56 -73.70 -20.12
CA PRO A 546 18.53 -73.65 -21.20
C PRO A 546 18.21 -74.66 -22.33
N VAL A 547 18.59 -74.35 -23.56
CA VAL A 547 18.35 -75.24 -24.71
C VAL A 547 19.67 -75.68 -25.34
N SER A 548 19.61 -76.73 -26.17
CA SER A 548 20.77 -77.20 -26.95
C SER A 548 22.06 -77.48 -26.14
N ALA A 549 21.93 -78.00 -24.91
CA ALA A 549 23.09 -78.35 -24.09
C ALA A 549 23.88 -79.51 -24.70
N THR A 550 25.18 -79.33 -24.86
CA THR A 550 26.12 -80.31 -25.42
C THR A 550 27.43 -80.31 -24.64
N GLY A 551 28.04 -81.48 -24.53
CA GLY A 551 29.40 -81.65 -24.05
C GLY A 551 30.22 -82.40 -25.09
N THR A 552 31.45 -81.97 -25.32
CA THR A 552 32.37 -82.60 -26.26
C THR A 552 33.70 -82.83 -25.56
N ALA A 553 34.11 -84.08 -25.41
CA ALA A 553 35.42 -84.39 -24.86
C ALA A 553 36.54 -83.78 -25.71
N THR A 554 37.50 -83.13 -25.06
CA THR A 554 38.67 -82.53 -25.70
C THR A 554 39.96 -83.29 -25.41
N GLY A 555 39.87 -84.34 -24.60
CA GLY A 555 40.98 -85.21 -24.25
C GLY A 555 40.55 -86.31 -23.27
N GLN A 556 41.53 -86.88 -22.57
CA GLN A 556 41.29 -87.94 -21.58
C GLN A 556 40.60 -87.43 -20.31
N THR A 557 40.78 -86.16 -19.94
CA THR A 557 40.32 -85.62 -18.65
C THR A 557 39.57 -84.29 -18.78
N THR A 558 39.24 -83.86 -19.99
CA THR A 558 38.69 -82.53 -20.29
C THR A 558 37.55 -82.58 -21.29
N ALA A 559 36.62 -81.62 -21.20
CA ALA A 559 35.53 -81.44 -22.15
C ALA A 559 35.15 -79.96 -22.32
N ASN A 560 34.70 -79.58 -23.51
CA ASN A 560 34.04 -78.30 -23.77
C ASN A 560 32.54 -78.46 -23.63
N LEU A 561 31.89 -77.47 -23.01
CA LEU A 561 30.47 -77.46 -22.69
C LEU A 561 29.82 -76.25 -23.37
N SER A 562 28.66 -76.44 -23.98
CA SER A 562 27.89 -75.35 -24.58
C SER A 562 26.39 -75.56 -24.43
N TRP A 563 25.65 -74.46 -24.39
CA TRP A 563 24.19 -74.43 -24.40
C TRP A 563 23.72 -73.12 -25.04
N SER A 564 22.41 -72.90 -25.08
CA SER A 564 21.80 -71.62 -25.44
C SER A 564 20.82 -71.18 -24.35
N ALA A 565 20.58 -69.87 -24.27
CA ALA A 565 19.63 -69.31 -23.31
C ALA A 565 18.22 -69.89 -23.52
N GLY A 566 17.49 -70.10 -22.42
CA GLY A 566 16.08 -70.46 -22.47
C GLY A 566 15.19 -69.24 -22.79
N SER A 567 13.93 -69.50 -23.18
CA SER A 567 12.91 -68.46 -23.31
C SER A 567 11.86 -68.61 -22.19
N PRO A 568 11.49 -67.52 -21.49
CA PRO A 568 12.00 -66.15 -21.63
C PRO A 568 13.46 -66.04 -21.15
N ALA A 569 14.20 -65.02 -21.61
CA ALA A 569 15.61 -64.84 -21.25
C ALA A 569 15.86 -64.58 -19.76
N GLY A 570 14.80 -64.26 -19.00
CA GLY A 570 14.86 -63.82 -17.60
C GLY A 570 15.03 -62.31 -17.47
N SER A 571 14.65 -61.73 -16.33
CA SER A 571 14.93 -60.33 -16.01
C SER A 571 16.36 -60.17 -15.47
N SER A 572 17.00 -59.03 -15.72
CA SER A 572 18.36 -58.70 -15.23
C SER A 572 19.44 -59.73 -15.62
N ALA A 573 20.64 -59.68 -15.03
CA ALA A 573 21.73 -60.58 -15.40
C ALA A 573 21.42 -62.03 -14.98
N VAL A 574 21.49 -62.96 -15.94
CA VAL A 574 21.29 -64.39 -15.71
C VAL A 574 22.62 -65.10 -15.51
N THR A 575 22.69 -65.95 -14.48
CA THR A 575 23.83 -66.83 -14.23
C THR A 575 23.44 -68.26 -14.53
N TYR A 576 24.25 -68.95 -15.33
CA TYR A 576 24.12 -70.38 -15.61
C TYR A 576 24.96 -71.18 -14.61
N TYR A 577 24.38 -72.27 -14.13
CA TYR A 577 25.00 -73.23 -13.23
C TYR A 577 25.10 -74.56 -13.95
N TRP A 578 26.31 -75.01 -14.25
CA TRP A 578 26.57 -76.21 -15.03
C TRP A 578 27.27 -77.28 -14.18
N VAL A 579 26.97 -78.54 -14.46
CA VAL A 579 27.52 -79.70 -13.77
C VAL A 579 27.69 -80.87 -14.73
N VAL A 580 28.79 -81.60 -14.60
CA VAL A 580 29.12 -82.81 -15.37
C VAL A 580 29.20 -84.01 -14.43
N GLY A 581 28.55 -85.11 -14.79
CA GLY A 581 28.57 -86.36 -14.01
C GLY A 581 28.27 -87.59 -14.86
N THR A 582 28.45 -88.78 -14.28
CA THR A 582 28.21 -90.07 -14.96
C THR A 582 26.73 -90.46 -15.04
N SER A 583 25.84 -89.67 -14.43
CA SER A 583 24.39 -89.85 -14.48
C SER A 583 23.73 -88.69 -15.24
N SER A 584 22.74 -89.02 -16.07
CA SER A 584 21.87 -88.05 -16.76
C SER A 584 20.96 -87.25 -15.83
N SER A 585 20.94 -87.57 -14.54
CA SER A 585 20.20 -86.87 -13.48
C SER A 585 21.10 -86.16 -12.46
N VAL A 586 22.42 -86.02 -12.72
CA VAL A 586 23.37 -85.35 -11.81
C VAL A 586 22.90 -83.96 -11.36
N ALA A 587 22.97 -83.66 -10.07
CA ALA A 587 22.61 -82.34 -9.55
C ALA A 587 23.86 -81.48 -9.35
N TYR A 588 23.72 -80.16 -9.54
CA TYR A 588 24.74 -79.20 -9.16
C TYR A 588 24.99 -79.32 -7.65
N GLY A 589 26.25 -79.48 -7.24
CA GLY A 589 26.67 -79.85 -5.90
C GLY A 589 27.11 -81.31 -5.77
N SER A 590 26.80 -82.19 -6.74
CA SER A 590 27.11 -83.63 -6.69
C SER A 590 27.78 -84.16 -7.96
N GLY A 591 28.27 -83.28 -8.84
CA GLY A 591 28.99 -83.68 -10.05
C GLY A 591 30.49 -83.81 -9.86
N ILE A 592 31.14 -84.29 -10.91
CA ILE A 592 32.60 -84.48 -10.98
C ILE A 592 33.29 -83.17 -11.36
N ALA A 593 32.66 -82.37 -12.22
CA ALA A 593 33.08 -81.00 -12.55
C ALA A 593 31.86 -80.08 -12.59
N GLN A 594 31.98 -78.86 -12.07
CA GLN A 594 30.86 -77.91 -12.02
C GLN A 594 31.35 -76.46 -11.92
N GLY A 595 30.49 -75.50 -12.27
CA GLY A 595 30.81 -74.08 -12.16
C GLY A 595 29.65 -73.17 -12.53
N THR A 596 29.88 -71.86 -12.43
CA THR A 596 28.91 -70.83 -12.83
C THR A 596 29.48 -69.90 -13.87
N THR A 597 28.66 -69.40 -14.78
CA THR A 597 29.06 -68.42 -15.81
C THR A 597 27.87 -67.59 -16.26
N THR A 598 28.11 -66.37 -16.73
CA THR A 598 27.10 -65.54 -17.42
C THR A 598 27.05 -65.83 -18.93
N GLY A 599 28.06 -66.51 -19.47
CA GLY A 599 28.09 -66.97 -20.85
C GLY A 599 27.32 -68.29 -21.06
N THR A 600 27.21 -68.72 -22.31
CA THR A 600 26.51 -69.97 -22.68
C THR A 600 27.46 -71.13 -23.00
N SER A 601 28.66 -71.08 -22.44
CA SER A 601 29.69 -72.11 -22.59
C SER A 601 30.61 -72.17 -21.37
N ALA A 602 31.24 -73.32 -21.18
CA ALA A 602 32.22 -73.57 -20.14
C ALA A 602 33.19 -74.69 -20.56
N SER A 603 34.21 -74.96 -19.75
CA SER A 603 35.06 -76.14 -19.90
C SER A 603 35.08 -76.93 -18.59
N ALA A 604 35.08 -78.25 -18.70
CA ALA A 604 35.22 -79.19 -17.59
C ALA A 604 36.61 -79.82 -17.64
N THR A 605 37.24 -79.94 -16.47
CA THR A 605 38.51 -80.63 -16.24
C THR A 605 38.35 -81.63 -15.10
N GLY A 606 39.34 -82.50 -14.89
CA GLY A 606 39.30 -83.49 -13.81
C GLY A 606 38.40 -84.70 -14.09
N LEU A 607 38.02 -84.94 -15.35
CA LEU A 607 37.25 -86.11 -15.75
C LEU A 607 38.16 -87.35 -15.78
N SER A 608 37.60 -88.54 -15.55
CA SER A 608 38.27 -89.82 -15.78
C SER A 608 38.27 -90.20 -17.26
N SER A 609 39.33 -90.88 -17.72
CA SER A 609 39.50 -91.33 -19.11
C SER A 609 38.53 -92.45 -19.49
N GLY A 610 38.19 -92.53 -20.78
CA GLY A 610 37.28 -93.55 -21.34
C GLY A 610 35.88 -93.58 -20.70
N THR A 611 35.49 -92.53 -19.97
CA THR A 611 34.28 -92.52 -19.14
C THR A 611 33.19 -91.68 -19.79
N THR A 612 31.95 -92.19 -19.75
CA THR A 612 30.78 -91.49 -20.28
C THR A 612 30.18 -90.53 -19.25
N TYR A 613 29.89 -89.31 -19.70
CA TYR A 613 29.36 -88.21 -18.89
C TYR A 613 28.13 -87.56 -19.54
N TYR A 614 27.41 -86.81 -18.71
CA TYR A 614 26.30 -85.95 -19.08
C TYR A 614 26.54 -84.55 -18.51
N LEU A 615 26.24 -83.52 -19.29
CA LEU A 615 26.15 -82.13 -18.82
C LEU A 615 24.72 -81.85 -18.38
N ARG A 616 24.56 -81.22 -17.22
CA ARG A 616 23.31 -80.54 -16.83
C ARG A 616 23.56 -79.07 -16.53
N VAL A 617 22.68 -78.21 -17.01
CA VAL A 617 22.76 -76.76 -16.80
C VAL A 617 21.38 -76.15 -16.50
N TYR A 618 21.30 -75.25 -15.52
CA TYR A 618 20.11 -74.43 -15.25
C TYR A 618 20.50 -72.95 -15.15
N ALA A 619 19.52 -72.07 -15.23
CA ALA A 619 19.71 -70.62 -15.21
C ALA A 619 19.03 -70.00 -13.99
N LYS A 620 19.65 -68.99 -13.38
CA LYS A 620 19.11 -68.25 -12.23
C LYS A 620 19.16 -66.75 -12.51
N THR A 621 18.04 -66.05 -12.32
CA THR A 621 18.05 -64.58 -12.36
C THR A 621 18.56 -64.03 -11.03
N ASN A 622 19.30 -62.92 -11.09
CA ASN A 622 19.70 -62.17 -9.90
C ASN A 622 18.60 -61.22 -9.38
N CYS A 623 17.47 -61.09 -10.10
CA CYS A 623 16.38 -60.17 -9.76
C CYS A 623 15.66 -60.58 -8.47
N ASP A 624 15.24 -61.84 -8.36
CA ASP A 624 14.56 -62.42 -7.18
C ASP A 624 15.15 -63.78 -6.76
N GLY A 625 16.22 -64.21 -7.43
CA GLY A 625 16.85 -65.51 -7.16
C GLY A 625 16.07 -66.72 -7.68
N THR A 626 15.02 -66.54 -8.49
CA THR A 626 14.31 -67.66 -9.12
C THR A 626 15.17 -68.36 -10.17
N SER A 627 15.00 -69.67 -10.29
CA SER A 627 15.79 -70.52 -11.19
C SER A 627 14.89 -71.33 -12.12
N SER A 628 15.39 -71.56 -13.34
CA SER A 628 14.81 -72.51 -14.28
C SER A 628 15.09 -73.97 -13.88
N GLY A 629 14.45 -74.91 -14.56
CA GLY A 629 14.82 -76.33 -14.50
C GLY A 629 16.14 -76.63 -15.24
N TYR A 630 16.68 -77.82 -15.03
CA TYR A 630 17.86 -78.28 -15.74
C TYR A 630 17.58 -78.69 -17.18
N LYS A 631 18.51 -78.35 -18.08
CA LYS A 631 18.69 -79.02 -19.37
C LYS A 631 19.80 -80.06 -19.27
N THR A 632 19.53 -81.27 -19.73
CA THR A 632 20.51 -82.35 -19.83
C THR A 632 20.99 -82.49 -21.29
N SER A 633 22.29 -82.67 -21.50
CA SER A 633 22.88 -82.98 -22.80
C SER A 633 22.72 -84.46 -23.16
N SER A 634 22.98 -84.81 -24.43
CA SER A 634 23.35 -86.19 -24.77
C SER A 634 24.63 -86.62 -24.04
N ALA A 635 24.82 -87.93 -23.92
CA ALA A 635 26.04 -88.50 -23.35
C ALA A 635 27.27 -88.14 -24.21
N PHE A 636 28.41 -87.91 -23.57
CA PHE A 636 29.71 -87.75 -24.22
C PHE A 636 30.78 -88.53 -23.47
N THR A 637 31.75 -89.09 -24.19
CA THR A 637 32.77 -89.98 -23.60
C THR A 637 34.15 -89.38 -23.77
N THR A 638 34.92 -89.30 -22.68
CA THR A 638 36.33 -88.87 -22.73
C THR A 638 37.17 -89.89 -23.49
N SER A 639 38.27 -89.43 -24.10
CA SER A 639 39.18 -90.33 -24.79
C SER A 639 39.71 -91.40 -23.82
N ALA A 640 39.82 -92.64 -24.28
CA ALA A 640 40.44 -93.71 -23.50
C ALA A 640 41.91 -93.40 -23.24
N SER A 641 42.46 -93.92 -22.14
CA SER A 641 43.90 -93.83 -21.90
C SER A 641 44.67 -94.68 -22.90
N CYS A 642 45.77 -94.13 -23.43
CA CYS A 642 46.66 -94.89 -24.30
C CYS A 642 47.37 -95.98 -23.48
N THR A 643 47.27 -97.24 -23.92
CA THR A 643 48.11 -98.32 -23.43
C THR A 643 49.45 -98.30 -24.16
N THR A 644 50.55 -98.22 -23.41
CA THR A 644 51.91 -98.36 -23.94
C THR A 644 52.06 -99.74 -24.60
N PRO A 645 52.47 -99.83 -25.88
CA PRO A 645 52.73 -101.11 -26.52
C PRO A 645 53.88 -101.83 -25.81
N GLY A 646 53.74 -103.15 -25.62
CA GLY A 646 54.84 -103.99 -25.16
C GLY A 646 55.99 -103.98 -26.17
N THR A 647 57.20 -104.29 -25.69
CA THR A 647 58.39 -104.40 -26.53
C THR A 647 58.16 -105.41 -27.68
N PRO A 648 58.50 -105.08 -28.94
CA PRO A 648 58.37 -106.02 -30.06
C PRO A 648 59.12 -107.33 -29.77
N VAL A 649 58.51 -108.46 -30.11
CA VAL A 649 59.08 -109.81 -29.88
C VAL A 649 59.34 -110.51 -31.21
N SER A 650 60.07 -111.62 -31.18
CA SER A 650 60.43 -112.40 -32.38
C SER A 650 61.14 -111.56 -33.45
N VAL A 651 61.93 -110.56 -33.02
CA VAL A 651 62.70 -109.70 -33.92
C VAL A 651 63.75 -110.54 -34.64
N SER A 652 63.71 -110.54 -35.97
CA SER A 652 64.63 -111.30 -36.81
C SER A 652 64.98 -110.51 -38.07
N GLY A 653 66.18 -110.76 -38.58
CA GLY A 653 66.65 -110.27 -39.87
C GLY A 653 67.19 -111.43 -40.68
N THR A 654 66.83 -111.54 -41.96
CA THR A 654 67.36 -112.57 -42.86
C THR A 654 67.92 -111.90 -44.10
N ALA A 655 69.18 -112.19 -44.42
CA ALA A 655 69.83 -111.67 -45.62
C ALA A 655 69.14 -112.22 -46.87
N THR A 656 68.79 -111.32 -47.79
CA THR A 656 68.20 -111.65 -49.09
C THR A 656 69.18 -111.41 -50.24
N GLY A 657 70.35 -110.86 -49.94
CA GLY A 657 71.43 -110.57 -50.88
C GLY A 657 72.62 -109.93 -50.17
N GLN A 658 73.63 -109.53 -50.93
CA GLN A 658 74.88 -109.00 -50.37
C GLN A 658 74.71 -107.64 -49.68
N THR A 659 73.64 -106.89 -49.98
CA THR A 659 73.35 -105.57 -49.41
C THR A 659 71.88 -105.40 -49.00
N THR A 660 71.10 -106.49 -48.91
CA THR A 660 69.67 -106.44 -48.59
C THR A 660 69.28 -107.48 -47.54
N ALA A 661 68.34 -107.13 -46.66
CA ALA A 661 67.76 -108.03 -45.66
C ALA A 661 66.26 -107.76 -45.48
N ASN A 662 65.51 -108.83 -45.19
CA ASN A 662 64.14 -108.73 -44.70
C ASN A 662 64.16 -108.66 -43.17
N LEU A 663 63.46 -107.68 -42.61
CA LEU A 663 63.26 -107.53 -41.17
C LEU A 663 61.84 -107.94 -40.80
N SER A 664 61.70 -108.74 -39.75
CA SER A 664 60.40 -109.18 -39.24
C SER A 664 60.35 -109.09 -37.72
N TRP A 665 59.20 -108.70 -37.18
CA TRP A 665 58.92 -108.67 -35.75
C TRP A 665 57.42 -108.92 -35.52
N SER A 666 57.07 -109.32 -34.30
CA SER A 666 55.69 -109.42 -33.83
C SER A 666 55.41 -108.38 -32.74
N SER A 667 54.15 -107.96 -32.61
CA SER A 667 53.72 -107.04 -31.56
C SER A 667 54.00 -107.61 -30.16
N GLY A 668 54.50 -106.77 -29.24
CA GLY A 668 54.64 -107.14 -27.83
C GLY A 668 53.29 -107.21 -27.10
N SER A 669 53.28 -107.77 -25.89
CA SER A 669 52.12 -107.75 -25.00
C SER A 669 52.31 -106.70 -23.88
N PRO A 670 51.36 -105.80 -23.64
CA PRO A 670 50.07 -105.66 -24.35
C PRO A 670 50.26 -105.05 -25.76
N ALA A 671 49.32 -105.30 -26.67
CA ALA A 671 49.42 -104.89 -28.08
C ALA A 671 49.50 -103.37 -28.34
N GLY A 672 49.36 -102.54 -27.29
CA GLY A 672 49.30 -101.09 -27.39
C GLY A 672 47.90 -100.58 -27.75
N SER A 673 47.78 -99.26 -27.92
CA SER A 673 46.52 -98.63 -28.34
C SER A 673 46.18 -98.97 -29.80
N SER A 674 45.02 -98.54 -30.31
CA SER A 674 44.56 -98.86 -31.68
C SER A 674 45.54 -98.48 -32.80
N THR A 675 46.49 -97.57 -32.53
CA THR A 675 47.57 -97.20 -33.44
C THR A 675 48.91 -97.37 -32.73
N VAL A 676 49.79 -98.21 -33.28
CA VAL A 676 51.17 -98.40 -32.81
C VAL A 676 52.13 -98.21 -33.97
N THR A 677 53.08 -97.29 -33.81
CA THR A 677 54.17 -97.07 -34.78
C THR A 677 55.42 -97.81 -34.30
N TYR A 678 55.96 -98.70 -35.13
CA TYR A 678 57.21 -99.40 -34.87
C TYR A 678 58.37 -98.68 -35.56
N TYR A 679 59.52 -98.65 -34.89
CA TYR A 679 60.78 -98.12 -35.42
C TYR A 679 61.80 -99.25 -35.47
N TRP A 680 62.67 -99.25 -36.48
CA TRP A 680 63.76 -100.21 -36.63
C TRP A 680 65.07 -99.50 -36.96
N VAL A 681 66.19 -100.13 -36.61
CA VAL A 681 67.54 -99.70 -36.97
C VAL A 681 68.33 -100.92 -37.41
N VAL A 682 69.15 -100.76 -38.45
CA VAL A 682 70.15 -101.75 -38.89
C VAL A 682 71.50 -101.09 -38.69
N GLY A 683 72.36 -101.73 -37.90
CA GLY A 683 73.68 -101.22 -37.52
C GLY A 683 74.81 -102.06 -38.08
#